data_AF-A0A8H6GAT0-F1
#
_entry.id   AF-A0A8H6GAT0-F1
#
_cell.length_a   1.000
_cell.length_b   1.000
_cell.length_c   1.000
_cell.angle_alpha   90.00
_cell.angle_beta   90.00
_cell.angle_gamma   90.00
#
_symmetry.space_group_name_H-M   'P 1'
#
loop_
_entity.id
_entity.type
_entity.pdbx_description
1 polymer ?
#
loop_
_entity_poly.entity_id
_entity_poly.type
_entity_poly.pdbx_seq_one_letter_code
_entity_poly.pdbx_strand_id
1 'polypeptide(L)'
;MNKLRSISIPVVFATLFLALVAFKTLFPGDDPYRCRAVQKTGRWIDPIRDEHGNRDPFKQWQPDGCILNHYNSQDIRRCTEGRPIVIVGDSTSKNLGLAIASLLDDKQYQKDNAARLYTKTTSFNMTYHGQRIERVANVYLSSHGVPGREQFVSHLETYAEEKTKIPTIEDQKGPALIYISAGAWYTHPHYGGINSTALDPWDDRFSAYQDHLSKVDKFIGDNTPHKDWFGAPMDPRDGIGNQIFYAPPAGPRYLGNDTERIIDRGRRAQEVIEMQDWLLEKEDDFNIPFVWSIANLVEGQDKIWRDPLRTGFHVKFHIAELRANILLNMRCNAKLDRMKPYPYSRTCCTDYGVKPLVQLSVVAFGIVYLAACIICEVLDMFADRSPDQPRFKLLNMQAGCLVLALLMCYYADRTQMMAKGSKLWQLKDLVALCIPCIAIMLATIRRIKSPVPEDLSVDIQESNQLFLSRDQTDEWKGWMQFFILICYWTGAQGGSIYVFIRVCVAAYLFQTGYGHTLYFLNKNDFSFNRVAATLLRLNILSCCLAYFMDTDYMFYYFPTLMSFWFLVVYATMAIRPRYNSDLQVMLAKICMSCLIVSMILMGTPLTRWVFGILNTVFKIQWSYKQWYRRVTLDMLIVYVGMLTAVANRHLKMPIHLRLRVTLALAGVFATIHYFYATSGLRMAAYAKWHPYVSLVPVLGFIAMRNVSGPVRNYHSKAMAWLGRCSLETYILQFHILLAADTDGILIALELETLSLTHEAGSTPKQPNPVLSTAGRRLGSHNDHAHESDQFTGSGDEAAPPRATLVVEKWNEPIGNAFRVGAVYWSLFVSGANDAAYGALIPYLETYYELSYLVVSLIFLSPFVGFIVSAAVNNYLHMNIGQRWIAFMCGGCHALTYLILSQHPPYPVLVLAYVLAGLGNGIGLAAWNSYIGNLARSNELLGFMHASYGLGGTVSPLIATSMITQANLGWYDFYYVLLGMAVLETATLTYSFWPKTAQKYRETVHTEGTRNEGTRAALFVKPHARVVWLCAFFLLGYVGTEVALGGWVVQFMLRVRNADPFDAGMTAVGFWLGITIGRLVLGMVIPKIGVKLSLMIFIPITMGLQLIFWLVPQFHVSAVAVSLQGFFLGPMFPCVIVALTMLLPRHLHVSAIGFAAAFGGSGAAVLPFAVGAIAQAKGVQVLQPIILAILAVLFIIWLGLPKIEKRKD
;
A
#
# COMPACT_ATOMS: atom_id res chain seq x y z
N MET A 1 41.89 -0.24 -24.13
CA MET A 1 41.60 -0.69 -22.74
C MET A 1 40.81 0.33 -21.88
N ASN A 2 40.57 1.58 -22.31
CA ASN A 2 39.78 2.56 -21.54
C ASN A 2 38.23 2.50 -21.74
N LYS A 3 37.72 1.75 -22.73
CA LYS A 3 36.26 1.66 -23.02
C LYS A 3 35.45 0.74 -22.08
N LEU A 4 36.09 -0.17 -21.33
CA LEU A 4 35.39 -1.09 -20.40
C LEU A 4 35.23 -0.56 -18.96
N ARG A 5 35.85 0.57 -18.60
CA ARG A 5 35.80 1.12 -17.23
C ARG A 5 34.51 1.90 -16.90
N SER A 6 33.56 2.00 -17.82
CA SER A 6 32.36 2.83 -17.70
C SER A 6 31.05 2.04 -17.58
N ILE A 7 31.06 0.73 -17.36
CA ILE A 7 29.80 0.05 -17.04
C ILE A 7 29.34 0.55 -15.67
N SER A 8 28.19 1.22 -15.63
CA SER A 8 27.62 1.68 -14.38
C SER A 8 27.31 0.46 -13.50
N ILE A 9 27.81 0.46 -12.26
CA ILE A 9 27.61 -0.62 -11.26
C ILE A 9 26.14 -1.12 -11.22
N PRO A 10 25.12 -0.25 -11.31
CA PRO A 10 23.73 -0.68 -11.37
C PRO A 10 23.37 -1.59 -12.55
N VAL A 11 23.96 -1.38 -13.74
CA VAL A 11 23.68 -2.21 -14.93
C VAL A 11 24.21 -3.61 -14.75
N VAL A 12 25.45 -3.76 -14.24
CA VAL A 12 26.05 -5.07 -13.95
C VAL A 12 25.17 -5.82 -12.95
N PHE A 13 24.82 -5.15 -11.85
CA PHE A 13 24.03 -5.76 -10.79
C PHE A 13 22.62 -6.14 -11.26
N ALA A 14 21.94 -5.28 -12.03
CA ALA A 14 20.63 -5.58 -12.59
C ALA A 14 20.66 -6.74 -13.60
N THR A 15 21.70 -6.81 -14.44
CA THR A 15 21.88 -7.89 -15.41
C THR A 15 22.14 -9.22 -14.70
N LEU A 16 23.02 -9.23 -13.70
CA LEU A 16 23.27 -10.43 -12.87
C LEU A 16 22.01 -10.88 -12.14
N PHE A 17 21.24 -9.94 -11.57
CA PHE A 17 19.99 -10.25 -10.90
C PHE A 17 18.99 -10.93 -11.85
N LEU A 18 18.74 -10.36 -13.03
CA LEU A 18 17.82 -10.94 -14.01
C LEU A 18 18.32 -12.30 -14.53
N ALA A 19 19.62 -12.47 -14.73
CA ALA A 19 20.21 -13.75 -15.13
C ALA A 19 20.03 -14.82 -14.04
N LEU A 20 20.26 -14.49 -12.77
CA LEU A 20 20.07 -15.43 -11.65
C LEU A 20 18.60 -15.80 -11.46
N VAL A 21 17.69 -14.83 -11.58
CA VAL A 21 16.24 -15.07 -11.52
C VAL A 21 15.81 -15.99 -12.66
N ALA A 22 16.26 -15.73 -13.90
CA ALA A 22 15.95 -16.58 -15.05
C ALA A 22 16.50 -18.00 -14.86
N PHE A 23 17.76 -18.14 -14.44
CA PHE A 23 18.39 -19.43 -14.18
C PHE A 23 17.61 -20.24 -13.13
N LYS A 24 17.29 -19.64 -11.97
CA LYS A 24 16.57 -20.34 -10.89
C LYS A 24 15.11 -20.64 -11.23
N THR A 25 14.50 -19.87 -12.14
CA THR A 25 13.14 -20.14 -12.62
C THR A 25 13.10 -21.31 -13.60
N LEU A 26 14.13 -21.45 -14.45
CA LEU A 26 14.24 -22.55 -15.41
C LEU A 26 14.73 -23.85 -14.75
N PHE A 27 15.51 -23.74 -13.68
CA PHE A 27 16.09 -24.88 -12.94
C PHE A 27 15.75 -24.78 -11.45
N PRO A 28 14.52 -25.16 -11.04
CA PRO A 28 14.01 -24.93 -9.69
C PRO A 28 14.59 -25.86 -8.59
N GLY A 29 15.39 -26.86 -8.97
CA GLY A 29 15.99 -27.86 -8.05
C GLY A 29 14.99 -28.94 -7.59
N ASP A 30 15.44 -29.81 -6.67
CA ASP A 30 14.69 -31.01 -6.25
C ASP A 30 13.66 -30.75 -5.13
N ASP A 31 13.71 -29.58 -4.48
CA ASP A 31 12.75 -29.18 -3.43
C ASP A 31 12.28 -27.73 -3.61
N PRO A 32 11.55 -27.42 -4.70
CA PRO A 32 11.16 -26.06 -5.04
C PRO A 32 10.25 -25.39 -4.00
N TYR A 33 9.53 -26.18 -3.20
CA TYR A 33 8.57 -25.71 -2.19
C TYR A 33 9.02 -25.91 -0.75
N ARG A 34 10.25 -26.41 -0.53
CA ARG A 34 10.79 -26.73 0.81
C ARG A 34 9.94 -27.74 1.58
N CYS A 35 9.34 -28.71 0.89
CA CYS A 35 8.61 -29.82 1.52
C CYS A 35 9.59 -30.89 2.03
N ARG A 36 10.60 -31.26 1.22
CA ARG A 36 11.62 -32.25 1.61
C ARG A 36 12.49 -31.75 2.75
N ALA A 37 12.74 -30.44 2.83
CA ALA A 37 13.37 -29.81 3.99
C ALA A 37 12.63 -30.10 5.29
N VAL A 38 11.30 -29.93 5.33
CA VAL A 38 10.48 -30.25 6.52
C VAL A 38 10.46 -31.75 6.81
N GLN A 39 10.46 -32.56 5.75
CA GLN A 39 10.43 -34.01 5.85
C GLN A 39 11.74 -34.57 6.44
N LYS A 40 12.89 -34.15 5.91
CA LYS A 40 14.19 -34.79 6.14
C LYS A 40 15.07 -34.06 7.15
N THR A 41 15.00 -32.73 7.22
CA THR A 41 15.98 -31.94 7.99
C THR A 41 15.38 -31.32 9.24
N GLY A 42 16.23 -30.60 9.97
CA GLY A 42 15.83 -29.67 11.01
C GLY A 42 16.52 -29.90 12.34
N ARG A 43 16.70 -28.78 13.05
CA ARG A 43 17.55 -28.72 14.23
C ARG A 43 17.00 -27.76 15.27
N TRP A 44 17.38 -28.02 16.51
CA TRP A 44 17.17 -27.08 17.61
C TRP A 44 18.14 -25.89 17.48
N ILE A 45 17.57 -24.71 17.24
CA ILE A 45 18.34 -23.47 17.04
C ILE A 45 18.57 -22.70 18.34
N ASP A 46 17.90 -23.06 19.44
CA ASP A 46 18.10 -22.45 20.75
C ASP A 46 19.56 -22.58 21.24
N PRO A 47 20.20 -21.53 21.80
CA PRO A 47 21.63 -21.57 22.14
C PRO A 47 21.99 -22.31 23.43
N ILE A 48 21.06 -22.43 24.38
CA ILE A 48 21.36 -22.93 25.72
C ILE A 48 21.60 -24.43 25.65
N ARG A 49 22.83 -24.87 25.95
CA ARG A 49 23.18 -26.27 26.20
C ARG A 49 23.56 -26.41 27.67
N ASP A 50 23.13 -27.50 28.30
CA ASP A 50 23.64 -27.90 29.60
C ASP A 50 25.02 -28.58 29.48
N GLU A 51 25.62 -28.93 30.63
CA GLU A 51 26.92 -29.60 30.72
C GLU A 51 26.99 -30.92 29.94
N HIS A 52 25.83 -31.54 29.67
CA HIS A 52 25.70 -32.80 28.95
C HIS A 52 25.32 -32.58 27.47
N GLY A 53 25.29 -31.33 27.01
CA GLY A 53 24.97 -30.97 25.62
C GLY A 53 23.47 -30.84 25.30
N ASN A 54 22.57 -31.00 26.28
CA ASN A 54 21.11 -30.95 26.08
C ASN A 54 20.55 -29.53 26.09
N ARG A 55 19.48 -29.30 25.33
CA ARG A 55 18.82 -28.00 25.21
C ARG A 55 17.49 -27.92 25.98
N ASP A 56 17.50 -27.64 27.28
CA ASP A 56 16.26 -27.54 28.08
C ASP A 56 16.09 -26.12 28.66
N PRO A 57 14.95 -25.42 28.45
CA PRO A 57 13.76 -25.83 27.70
C PRO A 57 13.91 -25.75 26.18
N PHE A 58 13.32 -26.73 25.50
CA PHE A 58 13.21 -26.82 24.04
C PHE A 58 12.16 -25.83 23.52
N LYS A 59 12.58 -24.71 22.93
CA LYS A 59 11.67 -23.62 22.54
C LYS A 59 11.47 -23.51 21.04
N GLN A 60 12.54 -23.68 20.26
CA GLN A 60 12.52 -23.38 18.84
C GLN A 60 13.32 -24.43 18.05
N TRP A 61 12.57 -25.16 17.24
CA TRP A 61 13.08 -26.10 16.25
C TRP A 61 12.71 -25.61 14.87
N GLN A 62 13.62 -25.77 13.91
CA GLN A 62 13.40 -25.29 12.56
C GLN A 62 14.01 -26.23 11.51
N PRO A 63 13.28 -26.52 10.42
CA PRO A 63 13.83 -27.18 9.23
C PRO A 63 14.75 -26.24 8.43
N ASP A 64 15.63 -26.80 7.61
CA ASP A 64 16.56 -25.98 6.85
C ASP A 64 15.85 -25.18 5.74
N GLY A 65 16.14 -23.88 5.67
CA GLY A 65 15.68 -23.02 4.57
C GLY A 65 14.21 -22.57 4.59
N CYS A 66 13.43 -22.94 5.60
CA CYS A 66 12.06 -22.43 5.77
C CYS A 66 11.66 -22.33 7.27
N ILE A 67 10.64 -21.53 7.57
CA ILE A 67 10.14 -21.25 8.92
C ILE A 67 8.86 -22.06 9.17
N LEU A 68 8.88 -22.85 10.25
CA LEU A 68 7.76 -23.66 10.67
C LEU A 68 6.62 -22.79 11.23
N ASN A 69 5.41 -22.96 10.71
CA ASN A 69 4.23 -22.27 11.22
C ASN A 69 3.61 -23.01 12.41
N HIS A 70 3.10 -22.27 13.40
CA HIS A 70 2.34 -22.85 14.50
C HIS A 70 0.85 -22.79 14.23
N TYR A 71 0.17 -23.93 14.37
CA TYR A 71 -1.23 -24.09 14.01
C TYR A 71 -2.16 -23.86 15.20
N ASN A 72 -3.26 -23.17 14.94
CA ASN A 72 -4.39 -23.07 15.87
C ASN A 72 -5.60 -23.87 15.36
N SER A 73 -6.62 -23.98 16.21
CA SER A 73 -7.87 -24.67 15.93
C SER A 73 -8.56 -24.24 14.62
N GLN A 74 -8.52 -22.95 14.28
CA GLN A 74 -9.16 -22.44 13.06
C GLN A 74 -8.38 -22.84 11.81
N ASP A 75 -7.04 -22.80 11.87
CA ASP A 75 -6.17 -23.21 10.76
C ASP A 75 -6.34 -24.70 10.44
N ILE A 76 -6.34 -25.55 11.47
CA ILE A 76 -6.52 -27.00 11.31
C ILE A 76 -7.86 -27.27 10.63
N ARG A 77 -8.96 -26.74 11.19
CA ARG A 77 -10.32 -26.95 10.64
C ARG A 77 -10.50 -26.45 9.21
N ARG A 78 -9.87 -25.34 8.85
CA ARG A 78 -9.93 -24.80 7.47
C ARG A 78 -9.10 -25.65 6.51
N CYS A 79 -7.97 -26.18 6.95
CA CYS A 79 -7.18 -27.07 6.13
C CYS A 79 -7.91 -28.39 5.84
N THR A 80 -8.43 -29.02 6.89
CA THR A 80 -9.01 -30.36 6.84
C THR A 80 -10.48 -30.37 6.44
N GLU A 81 -11.20 -29.25 6.62
CA GLU A 81 -12.65 -29.12 6.35
C GLU A 81 -13.50 -30.17 7.07
N GLY A 82 -13.07 -30.57 8.28
CA GLY A 82 -13.75 -31.59 9.10
C GLY A 82 -13.46 -33.04 8.70
N ARG A 83 -12.70 -33.27 7.62
CA ARG A 83 -12.25 -34.61 7.21
C ARG A 83 -11.34 -35.24 8.28
N PRO A 84 -11.36 -36.57 8.43
CA PRO A 84 -10.67 -37.22 9.54
C PRO A 84 -9.14 -37.10 9.43
N ILE A 85 -8.50 -36.87 10.58
CA ILE A 85 -7.04 -37.05 10.75
C ILE A 85 -6.84 -38.43 11.38
N VAL A 86 -6.25 -39.35 10.62
CA VAL A 86 -6.12 -40.76 11.00
C VAL A 86 -4.70 -41.03 11.50
N ILE A 87 -4.57 -41.56 12.70
CA ILE A 87 -3.30 -41.80 13.40
C ILE A 87 -3.22 -43.27 13.78
N VAL A 88 -2.20 -43.95 13.26
CA VAL A 88 -2.10 -45.40 13.31
C VAL A 88 -0.77 -45.78 13.90
N GLY A 89 -0.77 -46.63 14.93
CA GLY A 89 0.51 -46.99 15.54
C GLY A 89 0.53 -47.43 16.99
N ASP A 90 1.75 -47.36 17.53
CA ASP A 90 2.11 -47.73 18.89
C ASP A 90 1.75 -46.63 19.92
N SER A 91 2.32 -46.69 21.11
CA SER A 91 2.05 -45.75 22.19
C SER A 91 2.56 -44.31 21.94
N THR A 92 3.52 -44.12 21.04
CA THR A 92 4.09 -42.81 20.68
C THR A 92 3.15 -42.01 19.77
N SER A 93 2.48 -42.68 18.82
CA SER A 93 1.43 -42.10 17.97
C SER A 93 0.24 -41.57 18.81
N LYS A 94 0.05 -42.10 20.03
CA LYS A 94 -1.04 -41.66 20.92
C LYS A 94 -0.84 -40.22 21.35
N ASN A 95 0.39 -39.90 21.73
CA ASN A 95 0.73 -38.57 22.21
C ASN A 95 0.58 -37.54 21.09
N LEU A 96 0.80 -37.94 19.83
CA LEU A 96 0.52 -37.10 18.67
C LEU A 96 -0.98 -36.78 18.53
N GLY A 97 -1.85 -37.79 18.61
CA GLY A 97 -3.30 -37.57 18.54
C GLY A 97 -3.83 -36.68 19.67
N LEU A 98 -3.32 -36.87 20.89
CA LEU A 98 -3.65 -36.01 22.03
C LEU A 98 -3.09 -34.58 21.86
N ALA A 99 -1.93 -34.43 21.22
CA ALA A 99 -1.37 -33.11 20.92
C ALA A 99 -2.21 -32.36 19.87
N ILE A 100 -2.71 -33.04 18.83
CA ILE A 100 -3.63 -32.43 17.86
C ILE A 100 -4.95 -32.02 18.54
N ALA A 101 -5.45 -32.82 19.49
CA ALA A 101 -6.62 -32.46 20.29
C ALA A 101 -6.40 -31.17 21.12
N SER A 102 -5.23 -31.06 21.78
CA SER A 102 -4.80 -29.85 22.50
C SER A 102 -4.78 -28.61 21.58
N LEU A 103 -4.27 -28.74 20.35
CA LEU A 103 -4.24 -27.64 19.37
C LEU A 103 -5.65 -27.20 18.90
N LEU A 104 -6.63 -28.10 18.92
CA LEU A 104 -8.02 -27.82 18.53
C LEU A 104 -8.83 -27.17 19.66
N ASP A 105 -8.73 -27.67 20.88
CA ASP A 105 -9.36 -27.09 22.07
C ASP A 105 -8.65 -27.58 23.34
N ASP A 106 -7.63 -26.82 23.79
CA ASP A 106 -6.88 -27.16 25.01
C ASP A 106 -7.79 -27.25 26.24
N LYS A 107 -8.79 -26.36 26.38
CA LYS A 107 -9.66 -26.38 27.58
C LYS A 107 -10.51 -27.64 27.65
N GLN A 108 -11.10 -28.04 26.52
CA GLN A 108 -11.90 -29.26 26.47
C GLN A 108 -11.00 -30.50 26.57
N TYR A 109 -9.85 -30.50 25.89
CA TYR A 109 -8.84 -31.55 25.99
C TYR A 109 -8.43 -31.82 27.45
N GLN A 110 -8.12 -30.77 28.23
CA GLN A 110 -7.73 -30.94 29.63
C GLN A 110 -8.84 -31.58 30.48
N LYS A 111 -10.11 -31.23 30.23
CA LYS A 111 -11.26 -31.86 30.91
C LYS A 111 -11.37 -33.34 30.55
N ASP A 112 -11.26 -33.65 29.26
CA ASP A 112 -11.42 -35.02 28.79
C ASP A 112 -10.26 -35.92 29.27
N ASN A 113 -9.06 -35.36 29.30
CA ASN A 113 -7.86 -36.00 29.84
C ASN A 113 -7.99 -36.22 31.36
N ALA A 114 -8.51 -35.25 32.11
CA ALA A 114 -8.77 -35.39 33.55
C ALA A 114 -9.84 -36.46 33.85
N ALA A 115 -10.85 -36.57 33.00
CA ALA A 115 -11.88 -37.61 33.06
C ALA A 115 -11.36 -39.01 32.68
N ARG A 116 -10.08 -39.14 32.27
CA ARG A 116 -9.45 -40.40 31.81
C ARG A 116 -10.25 -41.09 30.70
N LEU A 117 -10.91 -40.32 29.84
CA LEU A 117 -11.69 -40.82 28.70
C LEU A 117 -10.84 -41.59 27.68
N TYR A 118 -9.51 -41.51 27.79
CA TYR A 118 -8.55 -42.11 26.88
C TYR A 118 -7.71 -43.19 27.61
N THR A 119 -8.16 -44.44 27.56
CA THR A 119 -7.45 -45.60 28.14
C THR A 119 -6.13 -45.89 27.41
N LYS A 120 -5.16 -46.49 28.11
CA LYS A 120 -3.76 -46.61 27.63
C LYS A 120 -3.58 -47.46 26.35
N THR A 121 -4.52 -48.32 25.98
CA THR A 121 -4.32 -49.42 25.02
C THR A 121 -5.32 -49.48 23.85
N THR A 122 -6.31 -48.58 23.77
CA THR A 122 -7.43 -48.71 22.80
C THR A 122 -7.41 -47.65 21.70
N SER A 123 -7.99 -48.00 20.55
CA SER A 123 -8.39 -47.05 19.50
C SER A 123 -9.39 -46.05 20.06
N PHE A 124 -9.37 -44.81 19.56
CA PHE A 124 -10.34 -43.79 19.97
C PHE A 124 -10.70 -42.88 18.80
N ASN A 125 -11.93 -42.36 18.82
CA ASN A 125 -12.39 -41.32 17.92
C ASN A 125 -12.78 -40.12 18.77
N MET A 126 -12.24 -38.95 18.45
CA MET A 126 -12.53 -37.69 19.14
C MET A 126 -12.94 -36.63 18.12
N THR A 127 -13.86 -35.76 18.52
CA THR A 127 -14.32 -34.67 17.67
C THR A 127 -14.32 -33.37 18.45
N TYR A 128 -13.54 -32.39 17.97
CA TYR A 128 -13.47 -31.05 18.56
C TYR A 128 -13.86 -30.03 17.50
N HIS A 129 -14.89 -29.22 17.79
CA HIS A 129 -15.39 -28.20 16.88
C HIS A 129 -15.67 -28.71 15.43
N GLY A 130 -16.17 -29.93 15.30
CA GLY A 130 -16.45 -30.58 14.01
C GLY A 130 -15.24 -31.25 13.33
N GLN A 131 -14.03 -31.12 13.88
CA GLN A 131 -12.85 -31.82 13.39
C GLN A 131 -12.72 -33.20 14.02
N ARG A 132 -12.70 -34.26 13.21
CA ARG A 132 -12.53 -35.65 13.66
C ARG A 132 -11.05 -36.05 13.71
N ILE A 133 -10.64 -36.68 14.80
CA ILE A 133 -9.34 -37.35 14.95
C ILE A 133 -9.62 -38.81 15.30
N GLU A 134 -9.08 -39.72 14.50
CA GLU A 134 -9.26 -41.16 14.65
C GLU A 134 -7.90 -41.79 14.95
N ARG A 135 -7.79 -42.46 16.10
CA ARG A 135 -6.63 -43.28 16.45
C ARG A 135 -6.97 -44.75 16.27
N VAL A 136 -6.19 -45.44 15.45
CA VAL A 136 -6.21 -46.90 15.35
C VAL A 136 -5.03 -47.45 16.15
N ALA A 137 -5.31 -48.03 17.31
CA ALA A 137 -4.31 -48.77 18.07
C ALA A 137 -4.11 -50.14 17.43
N ASN A 138 -2.85 -50.51 17.18
CA ASN A 138 -2.40 -51.83 16.72
C ASN A 138 -2.42 -52.06 15.19
N VAL A 139 -1.24 -52.06 14.57
CA VAL A 139 -1.01 -52.09 13.11
C VAL A 139 -0.60 -53.49 12.63
N TYR A 140 -1.26 -54.58 13.05
CA TYR A 140 -0.99 -55.88 12.44
C TYR A 140 -1.77 -56.00 11.12
N LEU A 141 -1.09 -55.84 9.98
CA LEU A 141 -1.64 -56.10 8.64
C LEU A 141 -1.29 -57.52 8.16
N SER A 142 -2.13 -58.48 8.54
CA SER A 142 -2.58 -59.53 7.62
C SER A 142 -3.93 -59.05 7.06
N SER A 143 -3.87 -58.10 6.11
CA SER A 143 -4.94 -57.13 5.79
C SER A 143 -6.18 -57.67 5.07
N HIS A 144 -6.21 -58.92 4.63
CA HIS A 144 -7.39 -59.51 4.00
C HIS A 144 -7.97 -60.62 4.89
N GLY A 145 -9.22 -60.44 5.35
CA GLY A 145 -10.04 -61.52 5.92
C GLY A 145 -10.08 -61.65 7.45
N VAL A 146 -9.62 -60.66 8.24
CA VAL A 146 -9.71 -60.69 9.71
C VAL A 146 -10.84 -59.75 10.21
N PRO A 147 -11.91 -60.27 10.85
CA PRO A 147 -13.02 -59.46 11.36
C PRO A 147 -12.57 -58.43 12.42
N GLY A 148 -13.04 -57.19 12.31
CA GLY A 148 -12.83 -56.12 13.30
C GLY A 148 -11.73 -55.09 13.02
N ARG A 149 -11.10 -55.12 11.83
CA ARG A 149 -9.99 -54.19 11.46
C ARG A 149 -10.13 -53.56 10.06
N GLU A 150 -11.34 -53.53 9.51
CA GLU A 150 -11.71 -53.01 8.18
C GLU A 150 -11.51 -51.48 8.04
N GLN A 151 -11.54 -50.73 9.14
CA GLN A 151 -11.56 -49.26 9.10
C GLN A 151 -10.27 -48.63 8.55
N PHE A 152 -9.09 -49.14 8.89
CA PHE A 152 -7.83 -48.57 8.36
C PHE A 152 -7.62 -48.92 6.88
N VAL A 153 -7.96 -50.15 6.49
CA VAL A 153 -7.90 -50.57 5.07
C VAL A 153 -8.86 -49.74 4.23
N SER A 154 -10.08 -49.51 4.71
CA SER A 154 -11.06 -48.63 4.05
C SER A 154 -10.53 -47.19 3.87
N HIS A 155 -9.82 -46.65 4.86
CA HIS A 155 -9.17 -45.35 4.74
C HIS A 155 -8.06 -45.33 3.69
N LEU A 156 -7.26 -46.41 3.58
CA LEU A 156 -6.23 -46.56 2.56
C LEU A 156 -6.82 -46.72 1.16
N GLU A 157 -7.87 -47.52 1.00
CA GLU A 157 -8.60 -47.70 -0.28
C GLU A 157 -9.21 -46.38 -0.75
N THR A 158 -9.89 -45.65 0.14
CA THR A 158 -10.47 -44.34 -0.18
C THR A 158 -9.38 -43.33 -0.56
N TYR A 159 -8.26 -43.32 0.18
CA TYR A 159 -7.11 -42.47 -0.15
C TYR A 159 -6.53 -42.79 -1.54
N ALA A 160 -6.37 -44.08 -1.86
CA ALA A 160 -5.83 -44.53 -3.14
C ALA A 160 -6.78 -44.20 -4.31
N GLU A 161 -8.08 -44.38 -4.11
CA GLU A 161 -9.11 -44.01 -5.08
C GLU A 161 -9.08 -42.50 -5.37
N GLU A 162 -9.06 -41.65 -4.33
CA GLU A 162 -9.00 -40.19 -4.48
C GLU A 162 -7.68 -39.68 -5.07
N LYS A 163 -6.57 -40.42 -4.89
CA LYS A 163 -5.29 -40.10 -5.52
C LYS A 163 -5.25 -40.46 -7.00
N THR A 164 -5.97 -41.50 -7.40
CA THR A 164 -6.05 -41.95 -8.79
C THR A 164 -7.10 -41.15 -9.58
N LYS A 165 -8.25 -40.89 -8.97
CA LYS A 165 -9.35 -40.08 -9.52
C LYS A 165 -9.63 -38.93 -8.56
N ILE A 166 -8.94 -37.81 -8.76
CA ILE A 166 -9.04 -36.63 -7.89
C ILE A 166 -10.46 -36.08 -7.95
N PRO A 167 -11.30 -36.23 -6.89
CA PRO A 167 -12.63 -35.65 -6.83
C PRO A 167 -12.52 -34.14 -6.63
N THR A 168 -13.64 -33.41 -6.84
CA THR A 168 -13.71 -32.03 -6.36
C THR A 168 -13.50 -32.02 -4.84
N ILE A 169 -12.93 -30.94 -4.29
CA ILE A 169 -12.61 -30.87 -2.86
C ILE A 169 -13.85 -31.08 -2.01
N GLU A 170 -14.99 -30.56 -2.47
CA GLU A 170 -16.29 -30.71 -1.81
C GLU A 170 -16.77 -32.18 -1.78
N ASP A 171 -16.33 -33.01 -2.72
CA ASP A 171 -16.70 -34.43 -2.84
C ASP A 171 -15.70 -35.39 -2.19
N GLN A 172 -14.56 -34.89 -1.67
CA GLN A 172 -13.55 -35.72 -1.01
C GLN A 172 -14.07 -36.25 0.33
N LYS A 173 -14.07 -37.57 0.49
CA LYS A 173 -14.53 -38.30 1.68
C LYS A 173 -13.38 -38.93 2.47
N GLY A 174 -12.22 -39.10 1.85
CA GLY A 174 -11.03 -39.69 2.43
C GLY A 174 -10.40 -38.85 3.55
N PRO A 175 -9.47 -39.44 4.33
CA PRO A 175 -8.73 -38.71 5.36
C PRO A 175 -7.90 -37.58 4.77
N ALA A 176 -7.91 -36.43 5.44
CA ALA A 176 -7.04 -35.32 5.06
C ALA A 176 -5.55 -35.66 5.27
N LEU A 177 -5.28 -36.47 6.29
CA LEU A 177 -3.94 -36.88 6.71
C LEU A 177 -3.99 -38.28 7.35
N ILE A 178 -3.09 -39.17 6.93
CA ILE A 178 -2.82 -40.46 7.57
C ILE A 178 -1.40 -40.45 8.12
N TYR A 179 -1.23 -40.71 9.43
CA TYR A 179 0.07 -40.81 10.09
C TYR A 179 0.30 -42.23 10.61
N ILE A 180 1.40 -42.86 10.22
CA ILE A 180 1.77 -44.22 10.60
C ILE A 180 3.05 -44.19 11.45
N SER A 181 3.01 -44.81 12.63
CA SER A 181 4.18 -44.96 13.51
C SER A 181 4.07 -46.24 14.34
N ALA A 182 4.74 -47.31 13.88
CA ALA A 182 4.61 -48.65 14.47
C ALA A 182 5.94 -49.32 14.84
N GLY A 183 7.10 -48.74 14.49
CA GLY A 183 8.40 -49.40 14.65
C GLY A 183 8.79 -49.70 16.11
N ALA A 184 8.45 -48.82 17.08
CA ALA A 184 8.88 -49.02 18.46
C ALA A 184 8.24 -50.27 19.10
N TRP A 185 7.08 -50.71 18.59
CA TRP A 185 6.40 -51.92 19.04
C TRP A 185 7.24 -53.19 18.80
N TYR A 186 7.86 -53.31 17.62
CA TYR A 186 8.65 -54.48 17.22
C TYR A 186 9.94 -54.68 18.04
N THR A 187 10.36 -53.64 18.79
CA THR A 187 11.47 -53.76 19.76
C THR A 187 11.04 -54.42 21.07
N HIS A 188 9.72 -54.56 21.31
CA HIS A 188 9.20 -55.22 22.49
C HIS A 188 9.18 -56.74 22.28
N PRO A 189 9.84 -57.53 23.14
CA PRO A 189 9.68 -58.98 23.09
C PRO A 189 8.24 -59.34 23.43
N HIS A 190 7.62 -60.18 22.61
CA HIS A 190 6.34 -60.80 22.93
C HIS A 190 6.62 -62.17 23.52
N TYR A 191 5.90 -62.52 24.59
CA TYR A 191 5.86 -63.90 25.06
C TYR A 191 4.99 -64.68 24.07
N GLY A 192 5.58 -65.63 23.35
CA GLY A 192 4.85 -66.48 22.42
C GLY A 192 3.80 -67.32 23.15
N GLY A 193 2.56 -66.84 23.21
CA GLY A 193 1.41 -67.58 23.75
C GLY A 193 1.53 -68.03 25.22
N ILE A 194 0.41 -68.51 25.78
CA ILE A 194 0.26 -68.88 27.20
C ILE A 194 1.20 -70.04 27.63
N ASN A 195 1.87 -70.72 26.68
CA ASN A 195 2.71 -71.90 26.92
C ASN A 195 4.17 -71.77 26.47
N SER A 196 4.66 -70.63 25.95
CA SER A 196 6.09 -70.50 25.58
C SER A 196 6.85 -69.54 26.49
N THR A 197 8.00 -70.02 26.96
CA THR A 197 8.98 -69.28 27.75
C THR A 197 10.08 -68.64 26.89
N ALA A 198 10.03 -68.82 25.56
CA ALA A 198 11.01 -68.29 24.64
C ALA A 198 10.66 -66.83 24.28
N LEU A 199 11.63 -65.92 24.41
CA LEU A 199 11.55 -64.60 23.80
C LEU A 199 11.65 -64.76 22.27
N ASP A 200 10.76 -64.12 21.52
CA ASP A 200 10.88 -64.05 20.05
C ASP A 200 12.25 -63.42 19.66
N PRO A 201 13.07 -64.08 18.83
CA PRO A 201 14.34 -63.56 18.33
C PRO A 201 14.19 -62.21 17.62
N TRP A 202 15.23 -61.37 17.66
CA TRP A 202 15.21 -60.08 16.97
C TRP A 202 15.03 -60.24 15.46
N ASP A 203 15.73 -61.18 14.82
CA ASP A 203 15.64 -61.42 13.37
C ASP A 203 14.20 -61.68 12.91
N ASP A 204 13.42 -62.45 13.68
CA ASP A 204 12.01 -62.73 13.38
C ASP A 204 11.15 -61.46 13.51
N ARG A 205 11.37 -60.67 14.58
CA ARG A 205 10.64 -59.40 14.78
C ARG A 205 11.01 -58.36 13.74
N PHE A 206 12.28 -58.28 13.36
CA PHE A 206 12.78 -57.37 12.35
C PHE A 206 12.27 -57.75 10.96
N SER A 207 12.29 -59.04 10.62
CA SER A 207 11.68 -59.55 9.38
C SER A 207 10.18 -59.24 9.33
N ALA A 208 9.45 -59.42 10.44
CA ALA A 208 8.04 -59.06 10.52
C ALA A 208 7.80 -57.53 10.36
N TYR A 209 8.72 -56.70 10.83
CA TYR A 209 8.70 -55.25 10.60
C TYR A 209 8.89 -54.91 9.12
N GLN A 210 9.92 -55.49 8.49
CA GLN A 210 10.23 -55.28 7.08
C GLN A 210 9.08 -55.73 6.17
N ASP A 211 8.55 -56.94 6.38
CA ASP A 211 7.42 -57.48 5.63
C ASP A 211 6.17 -56.60 5.77
N HIS A 212 5.92 -56.10 6.98
CA HIS A 212 4.78 -55.23 7.25
C HIS A 212 4.85 -53.91 6.49
N LEU A 213 5.97 -53.18 6.61
CA LEU A 213 6.12 -51.91 5.92
C LEU A 213 6.10 -52.10 4.39
N SER A 214 6.75 -53.16 3.89
CA SER A 214 6.77 -53.49 2.47
C SER A 214 5.37 -53.79 1.92
N LYS A 215 4.49 -54.44 2.69
CA LYS A 215 3.10 -54.69 2.29
C LYS A 215 2.27 -53.40 2.22
N VAL A 216 2.44 -52.49 3.18
CA VAL A 216 1.74 -51.20 3.17
C VAL A 216 2.20 -50.37 1.98
N ASP A 217 3.51 -50.30 1.77
CA ASP A 217 4.08 -49.56 0.66
C ASP A 217 3.65 -50.12 -0.68
N LYS A 218 3.72 -51.44 -0.85
CA LYS A 218 3.27 -52.12 -2.06
C LYS A 218 1.79 -51.82 -2.35
N PHE A 219 0.92 -51.86 -1.34
CA PHE A 219 -0.49 -51.48 -1.54
C PHE A 219 -0.62 -50.04 -2.05
N ILE A 220 0.14 -49.11 -1.48
CA ILE A 220 0.10 -47.70 -1.89
C ILE A 220 0.70 -47.53 -3.29
N GLY A 221 1.84 -48.15 -3.59
CA GLY A 221 2.49 -48.10 -4.90
C GLY A 221 1.64 -48.72 -6.01
N ASP A 222 1.02 -49.87 -5.75
CA ASP A 222 0.17 -50.58 -6.73
C ASP A 222 -1.14 -49.80 -7.03
N ASN A 223 -1.60 -48.95 -6.10
CA ASN A 223 -2.90 -48.27 -6.18
C ASN A 223 -2.83 -46.73 -6.23
N THR A 224 -1.64 -46.12 -6.29
CA THR A 224 -1.48 -44.67 -6.43
C THR A 224 -0.52 -44.30 -7.57
N PRO A 225 -0.68 -43.12 -8.20
CA PRO A 225 0.22 -42.71 -9.27
C PRO A 225 1.66 -42.50 -8.77
N HIS A 226 2.66 -43.04 -9.48
CA HIS A 226 4.08 -42.73 -9.26
C HIS A 226 4.39 -41.27 -9.63
N LYS A 227 4.15 -40.37 -8.68
CA LYS A 227 4.37 -38.93 -8.83
C LYS A 227 4.96 -38.35 -7.55
N ASP A 228 6.04 -37.59 -7.69
CA ASP A 228 6.58 -36.81 -6.58
C ASP A 228 5.70 -35.59 -6.29
N TRP A 229 4.87 -35.70 -5.25
CA TRP A 229 3.96 -34.64 -4.82
C TRP A 229 4.67 -33.47 -4.13
N PHE A 230 5.94 -33.61 -3.74
CA PHE A 230 6.74 -32.53 -3.15
C PHE A 230 7.49 -31.70 -4.19
N GLY A 231 7.81 -32.25 -5.35
CA GLY A 231 8.37 -31.53 -6.49
C GLY A 231 7.33 -31.02 -7.51
N ALA A 232 6.18 -31.68 -7.61
CA ALA A 232 5.16 -31.32 -8.60
C ALA A 232 4.43 -29.99 -8.31
N PRO A 233 3.93 -29.29 -9.34
CA PRO A 233 3.05 -28.12 -9.14
C PRO A 233 1.85 -28.44 -8.25
N MET A 234 1.61 -27.58 -7.27
CA MET A 234 0.53 -27.75 -6.29
C MET A 234 -0.84 -27.46 -6.89
N ASP A 235 -1.86 -28.21 -6.45
CA ASP A 235 -3.26 -28.05 -6.88
C ASP A 235 -3.77 -26.64 -6.53
N PRO A 236 -4.46 -25.95 -7.47
CA PRO A 236 -5.03 -24.60 -7.32
C PRO A 236 -5.77 -24.32 -6.00
N ARG A 237 -6.31 -25.34 -5.34
CA ARG A 237 -7.32 -25.21 -4.29
C ARG A 237 -6.99 -26.08 -3.05
N ASP A 238 -6.47 -27.31 -3.19
CA ASP A 238 -6.11 -28.20 -2.06
C ASP A 238 -4.59 -28.28 -1.76
N GLY A 239 -3.74 -27.65 -2.59
CA GLY A 239 -2.28 -27.67 -2.42
C GLY A 239 -1.66 -29.03 -2.78
N ILE A 240 -1.07 -29.73 -1.80
CA ILE A 240 -0.48 -31.06 -2.02
C ILE A 240 -1.50 -32.21 -1.94
N GLY A 241 -2.78 -31.92 -1.68
CA GLY A 241 -3.80 -32.96 -1.56
C GLY A 241 -3.68 -33.78 -0.27
N ASN A 242 -4.48 -34.84 -0.14
CA ASN A 242 -4.38 -35.80 0.97
C ASN A 242 -2.99 -36.42 1.04
N GLN A 243 -2.51 -36.71 2.25
CA GLN A 243 -1.15 -37.23 2.44
C GLN A 243 -1.12 -38.40 3.43
N ILE A 244 -0.19 -39.32 3.17
CA ILE A 244 0.20 -40.41 4.06
C ILE A 244 1.66 -40.22 4.46
N PHE A 245 1.92 -40.25 5.77
CA PHE A 245 3.26 -40.07 6.32
C PHE A 245 3.63 -41.24 7.21
N TYR A 246 4.83 -41.76 7.05
CA TYR A 246 5.42 -42.73 7.96
C TYR A 246 6.48 -42.06 8.82
N ALA A 247 6.39 -42.18 10.14
CA ALA A 247 7.39 -41.68 11.06
C ALA A 247 8.35 -42.81 11.45
N PRO A 248 9.66 -42.67 11.15
CA PRO A 248 10.68 -43.58 11.66
C PRO A 248 10.60 -43.73 13.18
N PRO A 249 10.84 -44.94 13.73
CA PRO A 249 10.84 -45.15 15.18
C PRO A 249 11.90 -44.29 15.85
N ALA A 250 11.62 -43.84 17.08
CA ALA A 250 12.53 -42.99 17.85
C ALA A 250 12.63 -43.49 19.31
N GLY A 251 13.84 -43.56 19.85
CA GLY A 251 14.09 -44.11 21.19
C GLY A 251 13.94 -45.63 21.27
N PRO A 252 14.01 -46.24 22.45
CA PRO A 252 13.87 -45.62 23.76
C PRO A 252 15.18 -45.09 24.38
N ARG A 253 15.05 -44.18 25.35
CA ARG A 253 16.16 -43.69 26.18
C ARG A 253 15.77 -43.77 27.66
N TYR A 254 16.47 -44.60 28.43
CA TYR A 254 16.24 -44.78 29.87
C TYR A 254 17.42 -44.25 30.69
N LEU A 255 17.12 -43.46 31.72
CA LEU A 255 18.09 -42.81 32.61
C LEU A 255 17.90 -43.23 34.08
N GLY A 256 17.09 -44.25 34.36
CA GLY A 256 16.89 -44.75 35.73
C GLY A 256 18.01 -45.70 36.16
N ASN A 257 18.05 -46.04 37.45
CA ASN A 257 19.13 -46.84 38.06
C ASN A 257 18.90 -48.37 38.03
N ASP A 258 17.90 -48.84 37.28
CA ASP A 258 17.53 -50.27 37.20
C ASP A 258 18.35 -50.95 36.09
N THR A 259 19.30 -51.80 36.49
CA THR A 259 20.26 -52.46 35.59
C THR A 259 19.60 -53.30 34.52
N GLU A 260 18.54 -54.05 34.84
CA GLU A 260 17.83 -54.89 33.86
C GLU A 260 17.14 -54.01 32.81
N ARG A 261 16.53 -52.91 33.25
CA ARG A 261 15.89 -51.96 32.33
C ARG A 261 16.88 -51.18 31.49
N ILE A 262 18.06 -50.84 32.02
CA ILE A 262 19.12 -50.21 31.24
C ILE A 262 19.54 -51.15 30.10
N ILE A 263 19.76 -52.43 30.38
CA ILE A 263 20.15 -53.43 29.37
C ILE A 263 19.04 -53.61 28.34
N ASP A 264 17.79 -53.83 28.75
CA ASP A 264 16.66 -53.98 27.82
C ASP A 264 16.47 -52.73 26.96
N ARG A 265 16.59 -51.53 27.52
CA ARG A 265 16.41 -50.27 26.79
C ARG A 265 17.59 -49.97 25.88
N GLY A 266 18.81 -50.31 26.27
CA GLY A 266 20.00 -50.27 25.41
C GLY A 266 19.85 -51.19 24.21
N ARG A 267 19.40 -52.44 24.42
CA ARG A 267 19.08 -53.39 23.34
C ARG A 267 18.04 -52.80 22.39
N ARG A 268 16.90 -52.31 22.90
CA ARG A 268 15.84 -51.73 22.06
C ARG A 268 16.29 -50.48 21.30
N ALA A 269 17.17 -49.66 21.89
CA ALA A 269 17.73 -48.51 21.20
C ALA A 269 18.60 -48.95 20.02
N GLN A 270 19.39 -50.01 20.18
CA GLN A 270 20.17 -50.60 19.10
C GLN A 270 19.26 -51.17 17.99
N GLU A 271 18.20 -51.88 18.37
CA GLU A 271 17.19 -52.39 17.43
C GLU A 271 16.49 -51.27 16.63
N VAL A 272 16.25 -50.11 17.25
CA VAL A 272 15.73 -48.92 16.54
C VAL A 272 16.76 -48.34 15.57
N ILE A 273 18.05 -48.33 15.92
CA ILE A 273 19.11 -47.89 15.00
C ILE A 273 19.14 -48.82 13.78
N GLU A 274 19.10 -50.14 13.98
CA GLU A 274 19.05 -51.10 12.86
C GLU A 274 17.83 -50.92 11.97
N MET A 275 16.66 -50.61 12.55
CA MET A 275 15.47 -50.23 11.78
C MET A 275 15.65 -48.94 10.99
N GLN A 276 16.30 -47.93 11.56
CA GLN A 276 16.56 -46.65 10.89
C GLN A 276 17.58 -46.81 9.77
N ASP A 277 18.66 -47.57 9.98
CA ASP A 277 19.69 -47.85 8.97
C ASP A 277 19.07 -48.55 7.75
N TRP A 278 18.21 -49.55 7.98
CA TRP A 278 17.48 -50.22 6.90
C TRP A 278 16.51 -49.29 6.17
N LEU A 279 15.80 -48.43 6.89
CA LEU A 279 14.92 -47.42 6.28
C LEU A 279 15.70 -46.41 5.43
N LEU A 280 16.90 -46.00 5.86
CA LEU A 280 17.78 -45.09 5.12
C LEU A 280 18.31 -45.74 3.85
N GLU A 281 18.77 -47.00 3.94
CA GLU A 281 19.27 -47.75 2.78
C GLU A 281 18.18 -47.95 1.72
N LYS A 282 16.93 -48.12 2.15
CA LYS A 282 15.78 -48.41 1.30
C LYS A 282 14.89 -47.20 1.00
N GLU A 283 15.24 -45.99 1.41
CA GLU A 283 14.37 -44.82 1.32
C GLU A 283 13.83 -44.58 -0.09
N ASP A 284 14.69 -44.70 -1.11
CA ASP A 284 14.33 -44.46 -2.51
C ASP A 284 13.51 -45.61 -3.13
N ASP A 285 13.46 -46.78 -2.48
CA ASP A 285 12.67 -47.95 -2.91
C ASP A 285 11.19 -47.84 -2.47
N PHE A 286 10.86 -46.94 -1.52
CA PHE A 286 9.53 -46.77 -0.94
C PHE A 286 8.73 -45.63 -1.59
N ASN A 287 7.43 -45.85 -1.80
CA ASN A 287 6.47 -44.82 -2.25
C ASN A 287 5.96 -43.94 -1.09
N ILE A 288 5.97 -44.44 0.14
CA ILE A 288 5.54 -43.69 1.32
C ILE A 288 6.64 -42.72 1.79
N PRO A 289 6.36 -41.42 1.95
CA PRO A 289 7.36 -40.47 2.45
C PRO A 289 7.65 -40.68 3.95
N PHE A 290 8.93 -40.90 4.27
CA PHE A 290 9.44 -40.98 5.63
C PHE A 290 9.69 -39.60 6.24
N VAL A 291 9.15 -39.33 7.43
CA VAL A 291 9.29 -38.04 8.12
C VAL A 291 10.43 -38.09 9.13
N TRP A 292 11.67 -38.09 8.64
CA TRP A 292 12.89 -38.13 9.45
C TRP A 292 13.00 -36.99 10.47
N SER A 293 12.42 -35.83 10.18
CA SER A 293 12.37 -34.72 11.14
C SER A 293 11.76 -35.10 12.49
N ILE A 294 10.87 -36.09 12.55
CA ILE A 294 10.29 -36.61 13.80
C ILE A 294 11.32 -37.38 14.65
N ALA A 295 12.24 -38.09 14.01
CA ALA A 295 13.34 -38.81 14.66
C ALA A 295 14.45 -37.83 15.07
N ASN A 296 14.84 -36.91 14.17
CA ASN A 296 15.86 -35.88 14.43
C ASN A 296 15.53 -34.97 15.62
N LEU A 297 14.24 -34.84 15.97
CA LEU A 297 13.82 -34.10 17.17
C LEU A 297 14.46 -34.61 18.46
N VAL A 298 14.66 -35.93 18.59
CA VAL A 298 15.11 -36.57 19.84
C VAL A 298 16.60 -36.89 19.87
N GLU A 299 17.27 -36.77 18.72
CA GLU A 299 18.67 -37.18 18.54
C GLU A 299 19.62 -36.39 19.46
N GLY A 300 20.38 -37.11 20.28
CA GLY A 300 21.34 -36.52 21.21
C GLY A 300 20.72 -35.61 22.28
N GLN A 301 19.42 -35.73 22.58
CA GLN A 301 18.72 -34.89 23.56
C GLN A 301 18.03 -35.72 24.68
N ASP A 302 18.77 -36.00 25.75
CA ASP A 302 18.34 -36.79 26.90
C ASP A 302 17.20 -36.12 27.71
N LYS A 303 17.12 -34.78 27.71
CA LYS A 303 16.08 -34.05 28.45
C LYS A 303 14.73 -33.94 27.71
N ILE A 304 14.61 -34.47 26.49
CA ILE A 304 13.34 -34.47 25.74
C ILE A 304 12.34 -35.51 26.28
N TRP A 305 12.85 -36.60 26.86
CA TRP A 305 12.03 -37.70 27.34
C TRP A 305 11.22 -37.27 28.57
N ARG A 306 9.92 -37.56 28.59
CA ARG A 306 8.97 -37.20 29.66
C ARG A 306 9.16 -38.08 30.89
N ASP A 307 9.41 -39.36 30.69
CA ASP A 307 9.54 -40.36 31.74
C ASP A 307 10.79 -41.24 31.55
N PRO A 308 11.98 -40.62 31.47
CA PRO A 308 13.24 -41.34 31.24
C PRO A 308 13.59 -42.29 32.38
N LEU A 309 13.03 -42.08 33.58
CA LEU A 309 13.21 -42.94 34.75
C LEU A 309 12.20 -44.11 34.79
N ARG A 310 11.26 -44.21 33.84
CA ARG A 310 10.22 -45.26 33.82
C ARG A 310 10.16 -46.01 32.51
N THR A 311 9.57 -45.43 31.45
CA THR A 311 9.37 -46.14 30.18
C THR A 311 10.41 -45.78 29.13
N GLY A 312 10.88 -44.53 29.09
CA GLY A 312 11.89 -44.06 28.14
C GLY A 312 11.42 -43.93 26.68
N PHE A 313 10.11 -44.01 26.41
CA PHE A 313 9.54 -43.97 25.05
C PHE A 313 8.76 -42.69 24.74
N HIS A 314 8.35 -41.92 25.76
CA HIS A 314 7.52 -40.75 25.57
C HIS A 314 8.32 -39.47 25.66
N VAL A 315 8.07 -38.55 24.74
CA VAL A 315 8.64 -37.19 24.77
C VAL A 315 7.75 -36.26 25.61
N LYS A 316 8.32 -35.15 26.09
CA LYS A 316 7.58 -34.03 26.71
C LYS A 316 6.40 -33.61 25.81
N PHE A 317 5.26 -33.23 26.40
CA PHE A 317 4.02 -32.99 25.65
C PHE A 317 4.15 -31.90 24.57
N HIS A 318 4.85 -30.80 24.87
CA HIS A 318 5.13 -29.75 23.90
C HIS A 318 5.94 -30.25 22.67
N ILE A 319 6.78 -31.28 22.83
CA ILE A 319 7.49 -31.90 21.71
C ILE A 319 6.53 -32.73 20.83
N ALA A 320 5.50 -33.34 21.44
CA ALA A 320 4.44 -33.99 20.68
C ALA A 320 3.58 -32.98 19.89
N GLU A 321 3.33 -31.78 20.45
CA GLU A 321 2.71 -30.67 19.70
C GLU A 321 3.59 -30.19 18.55
N LEU A 322 4.91 -30.15 18.73
CA LEU A 322 5.84 -29.84 17.64
C LEU A 322 5.79 -30.90 16.53
N ARG A 323 5.74 -32.19 16.87
CA ARG A 323 5.52 -33.28 15.90
C ARG A 323 4.21 -33.09 15.11
N ALA A 324 3.13 -32.68 15.79
CA ALA A 324 1.87 -32.35 15.13
C ALA A 324 2.02 -31.18 14.17
N ASN A 325 2.71 -30.11 14.59
CA ASN A 325 2.97 -28.95 13.73
C ASN A 325 3.82 -29.30 12.50
N ILE A 326 4.82 -30.19 12.61
CA ILE A 326 5.62 -30.66 11.46
C ILE A 326 4.70 -31.27 10.38
N LEU A 327 3.81 -32.19 10.78
CA LEU A 327 2.87 -32.83 9.85
C LEU A 327 1.88 -31.84 9.24
N LEU A 328 1.34 -30.94 10.06
CA LEU A 328 0.42 -29.89 9.60
C LEU A 328 1.10 -28.91 8.65
N ASN A 329 2.38 -28.56 8.85
CA ASN A 329 3.10 -27.70 7.92
C ASN A 329 3.24 -28.33 6.54
N MET A 330 3.51 -29.64 6.47
CA MET A 330 3.55 -30.35 5.20
C MET A 330 2.17 -30.37 4.54
N ARG A 331 1.10 -30.74 5.27
CA ARG A 331 -0.24 -30.90 4.67
C ARG A 331 -0.99 -29.60 4.40
N CYS A 332 -0.89 -28.61 5.27
CA CYS A 332 -1.84 -27.51 5.37
C CYS A 332 -1.34 -26.16 4.86
N ASN A 333 -0.02 -25.92 4.78
CA ASN A 333 0.50 -24.60 4.45
C ASN A 333 -0.01 -24.11 3.08
N ALA A 334 0.19 -24.92 2.03
CA ALA A 334 -0.25 -24.60 0.68
C ALA A 334 -1.75 -24.27 0.57
N LYS A 335 -2.62 -25.06 1.21
CA LYS A 335 -4.07 -24.85 1.16
C LYS A 335 -4.48 -23.56 1.88
N LEU A 336 -3.92 -23.31 3.06
CA LEU A 336 -4.25 -22.11 3.83
C LEU A 336 -3.78 -20.82 3.15
N ASP A 337 -2.62 -20.85 2.49
CA ASP A 337 -2.11 -19.69 1.73
C ASP A 337 -2.97 -19.39 0.50
N ARG A 338 -3.61 -20.41 -0.10
CA ARG A 338 -4.58 -20.21 -1.20
C ARG A 338 -5.89 -19.60 -0.72
N MET A 339 -6.35 -19.94 0.47
CA MET A 339 -7.55 -19.34 1.06
C MET A 339 -7.31 -17.90 1.51
N LYS A 340 -6.16 -17.65 2.13
CA LYS A 340 -5.78 -16.34 2.65
C LYS A 340 -4.26 -16.14 2.56
N PRO A 341 -3.76 -15.52 1.47
CA PRO A 341 -2.32 -15.39 1.23
C PRO A 341 -1.62 -14.38 2.16
N TYR A 342 -2.36 -13.40 2.70
CA TYR A 342 -1.81 -12.39 3.61
C TYR A 342 -2.32 -12.57 5.06
N PRO A 343 -1.46 -12.50 6.10
CA PRO A 343 0.00 -12.30 6.04
C PRO A 343 0.76 -13.55 5.58
N TYR A 344 1.91 -13.33 4.93
CA TYR A 344 2.75 -14.39 4.37
C TYR A 344 3.64 -15.03 5.46
N SER A 345 3.04 -15.74 6.42
CA SER A 345 3.76 -16.34 7.56
C SER A 345 4.17 -17.80 7.34
N ARG A 346 3.52 -18.51 6.41
CA ARG A 346 3.81 -19.92 6.08
C ARG A 346 4.83 -19.95 4.96
N THR A 347 5.98 -20.57 5.23
CA THR A 347 7.10 -20.56 4.27
C THR A 347 7.60 -21.96 3.90
N CYS A 348 7.27 -22.95 4.72
CA CYS A 348 7.57 -24.35 4.49
C CYS A 348 6.47 -25.05 3.67
N CYS A 349 6.83 -25.96 2.76
CA CYS A 349 5.90 -26.76 1.97
C CYS A 349 4.68 -25.97 1.41
N THR A 350 4.98 -24.88 0.71
CA THR A 350 3.99 -24.00 0.11
C THR A 350 4.55 -23.32 -1.13
N ASP A 351 3.67 -23.03 -2.09
CA ASP A 351 3.94 -22.23 -3.28
C ASP A 351 3.56 -20.74 -3.09
N TYR A 352 3.22 -20.35 -1.87
CA TYR A 352 2.71 -19.02 -1.49
C TYR A 352 1.34 -18.68 -2.11
N GLY A 353 0.57 -19.68 -2.54
CA GLY A 353 -0.82 -19.53 -2.97
C GLY A 353 -1.01 -18.80 -4.31
N VAL A 354 -2.26 -18.43 -4.60
CA VAL A 354 -2.62 -17.77 -5.87
C VAL A 354 -2.25 -16.29 -5.81
N LYS A 355 -1.37 -15.88 -6.72
CA LYS A 355 -0.93 -14.49 -6.82
C LYS A 355 -1.99 -13.64 -7.55
N PRO A 356 -2.38 -12.48 -7.02
CA PRO A 356 -3.32 -11.59 -7.72
C PRO A 356 -2.81 -11.21 -9.11
N LEU A 357 -3.70 -11.16 -10.10
CA LEU A 357 -3.36 -10.78 -11.48
C LEU A 357 -2.66 -9.41 -11.53
N VAL A 358 -3.07 -8.48 -10.65
CA VAL A 358 -2.47 -7.15 -10.54
C VAL A 358 -1.00 -7.25 -10.13
N GLN A 359 -0.68 -8.04 -9.09
CA GLN A 359 0.69 -8.23 -8.63
C GLN A 359 1.56 -8.84 -9.74
N LEU A 360 1.06 -9.88 -10.41
CA LEU A 360 1.77 -10.54 -11.51
C LEU A 360 2.03 -9.57 -12.68
N SER A 361 1.02 -8.78 -13.04
CA SER A 361 1.12 -7.78 -14.11
C SER A 361 2.15 -6.70 -13.79
N VAL A 362 2.18 -6.22 -12.55
CA VAL A 362 3.14 -5.20 -12.09
C VAL A 362 4.57 -5.75 -12.06
N VAL A 363 4.77 -6.99 -11.61
CA VAL A 363 6.09 -7.65 -11.63
C VAL A 363 6.57 -7.86 -13.07
N ALA A 364 5.70 -8.37 -13.95
CA ALA A 364 6.03 -8.58 -15.37
C ALA A 364 6.40 -7.25 -16.06
N PHE A 365 5.60 -6.20 -15.85
CA PHE A 365 5.92 -4.86 -16.33
C PHE A 365 7.25 -4.34 -15.77
N GLY A 366 7.53 -4.58 -14.48
CA GLY A 366 8.80 -4.24 -13.85
C GLY A 366 10.01 -4.90 -14.50
N ILE A 367 9.91 -6.20 -14.83
CA ILE A 367 10.99 -6.94 -15.52
C ILE A 367 11.22 -6.36 -16.92
N VAL A 368 10.15 -6.15 -17.69
CA VAL A 368 10.24 -5.58 -19.05
C VAL A 368 10.84 -4.17 -19.00
N TYR A 369 10.40 -3.35 -18.06
CA TYR A 369 10.92 -1.99 -17.88
C TYR A 369 12.39 -1.99 -17.48
N LEU A 370 12.81 -2.85 -16.54
CA LEU A 370 14.21 -2.96 -16.14
C LEU A 370 15.10 -3.44 -17.30
N ALA A 371 14.64 -4.43 -18.08
CA ALA A 371 15.34 -4.88 -19.28
C ALA A 371 15.47 -3.75 -20.32
N ALA A 372 14.40 -2.97 -20.54
CA ALA A 372 14.44 -1.81 -21.42
C ALA A 372 15.45 -0.74 -20.94
N CYS A 373 15.51 -0.45 -19.64
CA CYS A 373 16.50 0.47 -19.07
C CYS A 373 17.95 -0.03 -19.28
N ILE A 374 18.20 -1.33 -19.07
CA ILE A 374 19.52 -1.94 -19.32
C ILE A 374 19.88 -1.80 -20.81
N ILE A 375 18.97 -2.15 -21.71
CA ILE A 375 19.20 -2.07 -23.17
C ILE A 375 19.47 -0.61 -23.57
N CYS A 376 18.68 0.36 -23.11
CA CYS A 376 18.89 1.77 -23.42
C CYS A 376 20.24 2.30 -22.93
N GLU A 377 20.63 1.99 -21.69
CA GLU A 377 21.92 2.42 -21.13
C GLU A 377 23.09 1.78 -21.88
N VAL A 378 22.98 0.50 -22.23
CA VAL A 378 23.99 -0.21 -23.05
C VAL A 378 24.10 0.41 -24.45
N LEU A 379 22.97 0.73 -25.09
CA LEU A 379 22.96 1.39 -26.40
C LEU A 379 23.54 2.81 -26.35
N ASP A 380 23.32 3.55 -25.26
CA ASP A 380 23.88 4.90 -25.09
C ASP A 380 25.37 4.87 -24.78
N MET A 381 25.85 3.84 -24.07
CA MET A 381 27.30 3.55 -23.93
C MET A 381 27.95 3.24 -25.28
N PHE A 382 27.31 2.45 -26.14
CA PHE A 382 27.84 2.17 -27.49
C PHE A 382 27.81 3.41 -28.41
N ALA A 383 26.94 4.38 -28.13
CA ALA A 383 26.79 5.60 -28.91
C ALA A 383 27.61 6.80 -28.36
N ASP A 384 28.51 6.59 -27.40
CA ASP A 384 29.34 7.62 -26.73
C ASP A 384 28.53 8.85 -26.24
N ARG A 385 27.28 8.64 -25.78
CA ARG A 385 26.47 9.72 -25.18
C ARG A 385 26.80 9.92 -23.70
N SER A 386 26.74 11.18 -23.24
CA SER A 386 26.94 11.48 -21.82
C SER A 386 25.75 10.97 -20.98
N PRO A 387 25.99 10.47 -19.75
CA PRO A 387 24.93 10.02 -18.84
C PRO A 387 23.87 11.08 -18.51
N ASP A 388 24.23 12.37 -18.66
CA ASP A 388 23.34 13.50 -18.38
C ASP A 388 22.34 13.79 -19.53
N GLN A 389 22.49 13.13 -20.68
CA GLN A 389 21.59 13.25 -21.84
C GLN A 389 21.13 11.88 -22.36
N PRO A 390 20.30 11.14 -21.60
CA PRO A 390 19.81 9.84 -22.02
C PRO A 390 18.94 9.97 -23.28
N ARG A 391 19.00 8.95 -24.16
CA ARG A 391 18.19 8.89 -25.38
C ARG A 391 16.69 9.00 -25.11
N PHE A 392 16.23 8.43 -24.00
CA PHE A 392 14.86 8.54 -23.53
C PHE A 392 14.84 8.96 -22.06
N LYS A 393 14.18 10.07 -21.75
CA LYS A 393 14.09 10.59 -20.36
C LYS A 393 13.44 9.62 -19.37
N LEU A 394 12.60 8.71 -19.85
CA LEU A 394 11.85 7.75 -19.01
C LEU A 394 12.56 6.40 -18.84
N LEU A 395 13.49 6.03 -19.71
CA LEU A 395 14.18 4.74 -19.70
C LEU A 395 15.66 4.95 -19.31
N ASN A 396 15.88 5.20 -18.02
CA ASN A 396 17.21 5.37 -17.46
C ASN A 396 17.44 4.46 -16.25
N MET A 397 18.70 4.20 -15.93
CA MET A 397 19.03 3.35 -14.79
C MET A 397 18.75 3.99 -13.43
N GLN A 398 18.56 5.31 -13.34
CA GLN A 398 18.15 5.95 -12.08
C GLN A 398 16.74 5.51 -11.67
N ALA A 399 15.80 5.51 -12.61
CA ALA A 399 14.45 4.94 -12.41
C ALA A 399 14.52 3.40 -12.37
N GLY A 400 15.39 2.78 -13.18
CA GLY A 400 15.64 1.35 -13.16
C GLY A 400 16.08 0.81 -11.78
N CYS A 401 16.88 1.56 -11.02
CA CYS A 401 17.28 1.18 -9.66
C CYS A 401 16.10 1.03 -8.68
N LEU A 402 15.07 1.87 -8.81
CA LEU A 402 13.86 1.72 -7.99
C LEU A 402 13.15 0.41 -8.33
N VAL A 403 12.97 0.12 -9.61
CA VAL A 403 12.32 -1.12 -10.08
C VAL A 403 13.13 -2.36 -9.70
N LEU A 404 14.47 -2.28 -9.80
CA LEU A 404 15.37 -3.34 -9.34
C LEU A 404 15.19 -3.63 -7.85
N ALA A 405 15.12 -2.59 -7.00
CA ALA A 405 14.89 -2.76 -5.57
C ALA A 405 13.52 -3.42 -5.27
N LEU A 406 12.47 -3.05 -6.02
CA LEU A 406 11.14 -3.65 -5.88
C LEU A 406 11.13 -5.13 -6.30
N LEU A 407 11.76 -5.46 -7.44
CA LEU A 407 11.90 -6.83 -7.91
C LEU A 407 12.72 -7.67 -6.92
N MET A 408 13.81 -7.14 -6.38
CA MET A 408 14.58 -7.81 -5.34
C MET A 408 13.74 -8.15 -4.11
N CYS A 409 12.94 -7.20 -3.61
CA CYS A 409 12.04 -7.47 -2.48
C CYS A 409 11.06 -8.61 -2.80
N TYR A 410 10.44 -8.57 -3.98
CA TYR A 410 9.49 -9.59 -4.41
C TYR A 410 10.14 -10.97 -4.52
N TYR A 411 11.28 -11.10 -5.21
CA TYR A 411 11.95 -12.39 -5.37
C TYR A 411 12.58 -12.90 -4.07
N ALA A 412 13.05 -12.02 -3.18
CA ALA A 412 13.60 -12.43 -1.89
C ALA A 412 12.51 -12.97 -0.95
N ASP A 413 11.37 -12.28 -0.83
CA ASP A 413 10.37 -12.61 0.20
C ASP A 413 9.15 -13.39 -0.36
N ARG A 414 8.62 -13.02 -1.54
CA ARG A 414 7.40 -13.63 -2.15
C ARG A 414 7.68 -14.82 -3.06
N THR A 415 8.89 -15.36 -3.02
CA THR A 415 9.25 -16.60 -3.70
C THR A 415 10.13 -17.48 -2.81
N GLN A 416 10.32 -18.74 -3.21
CA GLN A 416 11.21 -19.69 -2.53
C GLN A 416 12.68 -19.56 -2.95
N MET A 417 13.04 -18.51 -3.70
CA MET A 417 14.41 -18.34 -4.21
C MET A 417 15.44 -18.14 -3.10
N MET A 418 15.05 -17.50 -1.99
CA MET A 418 15.93 -17.34 -0.82
C MET A 418 15.42 -18.18 0.35
N ALA A 419 16.36 -18.84 1.03
CA ALA A 419 16.12 -19.59 2.25
C ALA A 419 15.65 -18.65 3.37
N LYS A 420 14.67 -19.09 4.15
CA LYS A 420 14.08 -18.31 5.26
C LYS A 420 14.42 -18.95 6.61
N GLY A 421 14.87 -18.11 7.53
CA GLY A 421 15.31 -18.44 8.89
C GLY A 421 14.39 -17.86 9.95
N SER A 422 14.21 -18.52 11.08
CA SER A 422 13.54 -17.92 12.24
C SER A 422 14.50 -16.98 12.96
N LYS A 423 13.93 -15.97 13.62
CA LYS A 423 14.72 -15.06 14.46
C LYS A 423 15.12 -15.73 15.76
N LEU A 424 16.38 -15.52 16.15
CA LEU A 424 16.92 -15.99 17.41
C LEU A 424 17.55 -14.83 18.18
N TRP A 425 17.01 -14.55 19.37
CA TRP A 425 17.50 -13.47 20.21
C TRP A 425 18.66 -13.93 21.09
N GLN A 426 19.84 -13.38 20.83
CA GLN A 426 21.03 -13.56 21.68
C GLN A 426 21.79 -12.25 21.86
N LEU A 427 22.20 -11.97 23.11
CA LEU A 427 22.99 -10.79 23.42
C LEU A 427 24.38 -10.83 22.77
N LYS A 428 25.00 -12.02 22.67
CA LYS A 428 26.33 -12.19 22.07
C LYS A 428 26.33 -11.79 20.60
N ASP A 429 25.32 -12.25 19.84
CA ASP A 429 25.17 -11.94 18.42
C ASP A 429 24.89 -10.45 18.19
N LEU A 430 24.06 -9.84 19.04
CA LEU A 430 23.82 -8.39 19.03
C LEU A 430 25.12 -7.61 19.20
N VAL A 431 25.91 -7.94 20.24
CA VAL A 431 27.18 -7.26 20.54
C VAL A 431 28.19 -7.47 19.40
N ALA A 432 28.30 -8.69 18.88
CA ALA A 432 29.20 -9.03 17.78
C ALA A 432 28.90 -8.19 16.52
N LEU A 433 27.63 -7.99 16.18
CA LEU A 433 27.23 -7.15 15.05
C LEU A 433 27.41 -5.64 15.31
N CYS A 434 27.35 -5.20 16.57
CA CYS A 434 27.58 -3.81 16.94
C CYS A 434 29.05 -3.38 16.82
N ILE A 435 30.02 -4.24 17.16
CA ILE A 435 31.46 -3.94 17.18
C ILE A 435 31.98 -3.36 15.85
N PRO A 436 31.83 -4.04 14.68
CA PRO A 436 32.40 -3.55 13.41
C PRO A 436 31.78 -2.21 12.99
N CYS A 437 30.51 -2.00 13.31
CA CYS A 437 29.81 -0.78 12.93
C CYS A 437 30.20 0.41 13.81
N ILE A 438 30.44 0.17 15.11
CA ILE A 438 31.05 1.17 16.00
C ILE A 438 32.47 1.50 15.52
N ALA A 439 33.25 0.50 15.09
CA ALA A 439 34.59 0.72 14.55
C ALA A 439 34.55 1.59 13.28
N ILE A 440 33.64 1.32 12.33
CA ILE A 440 33.44 2.14 11.13
C ILE A 440 32.98 3.56 11.50
N MET A 441 32.06 3.69 12.47
CA MET A 441 31.59 4.98 12.96
C MET A 441 32.77 5.83 13.46
N LEU A 442 33.61 5.26 14.33
CA LEU A 442 34.79 5.94 14.89
C LEU A 442 35.86 6.25 13.84
N ALA A 443 36.15 5.30 12.93
CA ALA A 443 37.16 5.46 11.89
C ALA A 443 36.81 6.54 10.83
N THR A 444 35.53 6.92 10.73
CA THR A 444 35.03 7.87 9.72
C THR A 444 34.62 9.22 10.28
N ILE A 445 35.00 9.53 11.53
CA ILE A 445 34.81 10.85 12.13
C ILE A 445 35.65 11.89 11.36
N ARG A 446 34.99 12.91 10.82
CA ARG A 446 35.61 14.00 10.06
C ARG A 446 35.06 15.35 10.53
N ARG A 447 35.87 16.39 10.40
CA ARG A 447 35.45 17.79 10.65
C ARG A 447 34.57 18.29 9.49
N ILE A 448 33.53 19.05 9.79
CA ILE A 448 32.70 19.76 8.81
C ILE A 448 33.57 20.79 8.09
N LYS A 449 33.64 20.73 6.74
CA LYS A 449 34.37 21.72 5.94
C LYS A 449 33.62 23.05 5.97
N SER A 450 34.28 24.11 6.44
CA SER A 450 33.77 25.49 6.33
C SER A 450 33.91 25.97 4.88
N PRO A 451 32.94 26.71 4.31
CA PRO A 451 33.05 27.31 2.98
C PRO A 451 33.99 28.54 2.92
N VAL A 452 34.63 28.92 4.02
CA VAL A 452 35.53 30.09 4.11
C VAL A 452 37.00 29.63 4.07
N PRO A 453 37.88 30.27 3.28
CA PRO A 453 39.33 30.00 3.29
C PRO A 453 39.93 30.18 4.69
N GLU A 454 41.01 29.45 4.97
CA GLU A 454 41.63 29.29 6.30
C GLU A 454 42.26 30.58 6.87
N ASP A 455 42.24 31.67 6.08
CA ASP A 455 43.05 32.88 6.30
C ASP A 455 42.27 34.05 6.94
N LEU A 456 40.99 33.87 7.33
CA LEU A 456 40.16 34.93 7.95
C LEU A 456 39.83 34.62 9.43
N SER A 457 40.39 35.46 10.31
CA SER A 457 40.26 35.59 11.79
C SER A 457 39.42 34.58 12.62
N VAL A 458 40.04 34.18 13.74
CA VAL A 458 39.53 33.25 14.78
C VAL A 458 38.16 33.66 15.36
N ASP A 459 37.83 34.95 15.42
CA ASP A 459 36.54 35.45 15.94
C ASP A 459 35.35 35.16 15.01
N ILE A 460 35.55 35.09 13.69
CA ILE A 460 34.49 34.71 12.74
C ILE A 460 34.23 33.20 12.81
N GLN A 461 35.21 32.42 13.27
CA GLN A 461 35.14 30.95 13.36
C GLN A 461 34.21 30.44 14.49
N GLU A 462 33.96 31.24 15.54
CA GLU A 462 32.92 30.94 16.54
C GLU A 462 31.50 31.25 16.05
N SER A 463 31.33 32.27 15.19
CA SER A 463 30.03 32.73 14.68
C SER A 463 29.35 31.75 13.71
N ASN A 464 30.10 30.80 13.14
CA ASN A 464 29.61 29.83 12.14
C ASN A 464 29.14 28.48 12.72
N GLN A 465 29.00 28.36 14.05
CA GLN A 465 28.64 27.09 14.69
C GLN A 465 27.12 26.90 14.79
N LEU A 466 26.53 26.25 13.79
CA LEU A 466 25.10 25.88 13.76
C LEU A 466 24.73 24.94 14.92
N PHE A 467 23.64 25.24 15.65
CA PHE A 467 23.12 24.47 16.80
C PHE A 467 22.75 23.00 16.50
N LEU A 468 22.50 22.68 15.23
CA LEU A 468 22.43 21.30 14.74
C LEU A 468 22.54 21.34 13.21
N SER A 469 23.69 20.93 12.67
CA SER A 469 23.92 20.92 11.22
C SER A 469 23.17 19.77 10.54
N ARG A 470 22.93 19.89 9.23
CA ARG A 470 22.29 18.83 8.44
C ARG A 470 23.08 17.52 8.50
N ASP A 471 24.41 17.59 8.40
CA ASP A 471 25.28 16.42 8.46
C ASP A 471 25.19 15.70 9.82
N GLN A 472 25.01 16.44 10.92
CA GLN A 472 24.78 15.86 12.24
C GLN A 472 23.40 15.23 12.38
N THR A 473 22.34 15.85 11.82
CA THR A 473 21.02 15.20 11.80
C THR A 473 21.04 13.92 10.97
N ASP A 474 21.76 13.91 9.85
CA ASP A 474 21.91 12.71 9.03
C ASP A 474 22.77 11.67 9.76
N GLU A 475 23.86 12.04 10.44
CA GLU A 475 24.62 11.14 11.32
C GLU A 475 23.72 10.51 12.39
N TRP A 476 22.84 11.31 13.01
CA TRP A 476 21.91 10.85 14.03
C TRP A 476 20.95 9.79 13.47
N LYS A 477 20.34 10.05 12.31
CA LYS A 477 19.51 9.06 11.63
C LYS A 477 20.27 7.78 11.30
N GLY A 478 21.54 7.91 10.89
CA GLY A 478 22.39 6.79 10.54
C GLY A 478 22.60 5.80 11.68
N TRP A 479 23.06 6.27 12.84
CA TRP A 479 23.31 5.36 13.98
C TRP A 479 22.02 4.76 14.52
N MET A 480 20.91 5.52 14.51
CA MET A 480 19.59 5.00 14.89
C MET A 480 19.14 3.89 13.95
N GLN A 481 19.25 4.13 12.64
CA GLN A 481 18.83 3.18 11.62
C GLN A 481 19.65 1.90 11.70
N PHE A 482 20.96 2.04 11.87
CA PHE A 482 21.87 0.92 12.08
C PHE A 482 21.46 0.05 13.27
N PHE A 483 21.20 0.64 14.44
CA PHE A 483 20.81 -0.12 15.63
C PHE A 483 19.45 -0.80 15.46
N ILE A 484 18.50 -0.11 14.83
CA ILE A 484 17.18 -0.67 14.49
C ILE A 484 17.35 -1.91 13.60
N LEU A 485 18.17 -1.84 12.54
CA LEU A 485 18.40 -2.96 11.63
C LEU A 485 18.91 -4.20 12.36
N ILE A 486 19.94 -4.05 13.21
CA ILE A 486 20.47 -5.19 13.98
C ILE A 486 19.41 -5.72 14.95
N CYS A 487 18.70 -4.86 15.67
CA CYS A 487 17.69 -5.31 16.63
C CYS A 487 16.56 -6.09 15.96
N TYR A 488 16.11 -5.66 14.78
CA TYR A 488 15.07 -6.37 14.04
C TYR A 488 15.57 -7.70 13.46
N TRP A 489 16.82 -7.75 13.00
CA TRP A 489 17.45 -8.98 12.48
C TRP A 489 17.68 -10.02 13.59
N THR A 490 18.19 -9.60 14.75
CA THR A 490 18.40 -10.45 15.94
C THR A 490 17.10 -10.78 16.70
N GLY A 491 15.95 -10.21 16.34
CA GLY A 491 14.70 -10.39 17.10
C GLY A 491 14.68 -9.70 18.47
N ALA A 492 15.58 -8.74 18.70
CA ALA A 492 15.73 -7.95 19.92
C ALA A 492 14.58 -6.96 20.12
N GLN A 493 13.42 -7.43 20.56
CA GLN A 493 12.23 -6.58 20.71
C GLN A 493 11.69 -6.50 22.15
N GLY A 494 12.26 -7.25 23.09
CA GLY A 494 11.82 -7.30 24.49
C GLY A 494 12.46 -6.24 25.42
N GLY A 495 11.76 -5.91 26.51
CA GLY A 495 12.32 -5.17 27.66
C GLY A 495 12.87 -3.77 27.31
N SER A 496 14.09 -3.48 27.76
CA SER A 496 14.78 -2.18 27.58
C SER A 496 15.09 -1.84 26.12
N ILE A 497 15.23 -2.84 25.25
CA ILE A 497 15.51 -2.62 23.83
C ILE A 497 14.30 -1.99 23.12
N TYR A 498 13.09 -2.41 23.50
CA TYR A 498 11.86 -1.77 23.03
C TYR A 498 11.84 -0.28 23.40
N VAL A 499 12.16 0.05 24.65
CA VAL A 499 12.22 1.43 25.14
C VAL A 499 13.20 2.25 24.28
N PHE A 500 14.38 1.71 24.01
CA PHE A 500 15.39 2.35 23.18
C PHE A 500 14.93 2.58 21.74
N ILE A 501 14.41 1.55 21.05
CA ILE A 501 13.88 1.67 19.69
C ILE A 501 12.79 2.75 19.63
N ARG A 502 11.94 2.81 20.66
CA ARG A 502 10.89 3.84 20.77
C ARG A 502 11.47 5.24 20.94
N VAL A 503 12.52 5.42 21.74
CA VAL A 503 13.24 6.70 21.84
C VAL A 503 13.89 7.08 20.51
N CYS A 504 14.44 6.13 19.74
CA CYS A 504 14.92 6.39 18.39
C CYS A 504 13.80 6.89 17.46
N VAL A 505 12.64 6.23 17.44
CA VAL A 505 11.49 6.68 16.63
C VAL A 505 11.07 8.12 17.02
N ALA A 506 10.98 8.40 18.32
CA ALA A 506 10.67 9.75 18.83
C ALA A 506 11.73 10.79 18.40
N ALA A 507 13.03 10.43 18.44
CA ALA A 507 14.12 11.28 17.96
C ALA A 507 14.03 11.57 16.46
N TYR A 508 13.59 10.62 15.63
CA TYR A 508 13.38 10.87 14.20
C TYR A 508 12.24 11.88 13.99
N LEU A 509 11.13 11.69 14.70
CA LEU A 509 9.96 12.59 14.63
C LEU A 509 10.28 14.00 15.15
N PHE A 510 11.10 14.10 16.20
CA PHE A 510 11.69 15.37 16.65
C PHE A 510 12.41 16.08 15.50
N GLN A 511 13.28 15.36 14.78
CA GLN A 511 14.05 15.94 13.66
C GLN A 511 13.15 16.37 12.49
N THR A 512 12.05 15.65 12.24
CA THR A 512 11.02 16.08 11.28
C THR A 512 10.42 17.43 11.70
N GLY A 513 10.00 17.57 12.96
CA GLY A 513 9.50 18.83 13.52
C GLY A 513 10.54 19.96 13.45
N TYR A 514 11.77 19.70 13.88
CA TYR A 514 12.87 20.67 13.89
C TYR A 514 13.29 21.10 12.47
N GLY A 515 13.62 20.15 11.61
CA GLY A 515 14.21 20.40 10.30
C GLY A 515 13.25 21.10 9.34
N HIS A 516 11.98 20.69 9.30
CA HIS A 516 10.99 21.34 8.45
C HIS A 516 10.60 22.73 8.97
N THR A 517 10.45 22.91 10.28
CA THR A 517 10.17 24.24 10.87
C THR A 517 11.30 25.22 10.59
N LEU A 518 12.56 24.80 10.80
CA LEU A 518 13.74 25.62 10.52
C LEU A 518 13.84 25.98 9.03
N TYR A 519 13.51 25.03 8.13
CA TYR A 519 13.46 25.29 6.70
C TYR A 519 12.43 26.37 6.36
N PHE A 520 11.20 26.26 6.87
CA PHE A 520 10.15 27.25 6.60
C PHE A 520 10.46 28.63 7.18
N LEU A 521 11.06 28.70 8.37
CA LEU A 521 11.50 29.95 8.98
C LEU A 521 12.63 30.63 8.20
N ASN A 522 13.56 29.86 7.63
CA ASN A 522 14.72 30.41 6.93
C ASN A 522 14.47 30.69 5.44
N LYS A 523 13.71 29.83 4.75
CA LYS A 523 13.50 29.91 3.30
C LYS A 523 12.17 30.57 2.92
N ASN A 524 11.19 30.64 3.84
CA ASN A 524 9.83 31.17 3.58
C ASN A 524 9.14 30.57 2.33
N ASP A 525 9.52 29.37 1.92
CA ASP A 525 8.94 28.67 0.77
C ASP A 525 7.77 27.79 1.24
N PHE A 526 6.55 28.23 0.93
CA PHE A 526 5.29 27.53 1.21
C PHE A 526 4.61 26.99 -0.05
N SER A 527 5.37 26.82 -1.14
CA SER A 527 4.84 26.39 -2.45
C SER A 527 4.24 24.99 -2.42
N PHE A 528 3.23 24.77 -3.27
CA PHE A 528 2.68 23.43 -3.50
C PHE A 528 3.74 22.44 -4.00
N ASN A 529 4.67 22.91 -4.85
CA ASN A 529 5.79 22.10 -5.36
C ASN A 529 6.62 21.49 -4.22
N ARG A 530 6.90 22.27 -3.17
CA ARG A 530 7.64 21.79 -2.00
C ARG A 530 6.89 20.68 -1.27
N VAL A 531 5.59 20.87 -1.06
CA VAL A 531 4.73 19.89 -0.37
C VAL A 531 4.63 18.61 -1.19
N ALA A 532 4.28 18.71 -2.47
CA ALA A 532 4.15 17.58 -3.38
C ALA A 532 5.45 16.78 -3.50
N ALA A 533 6.60 17.45 -3.70
CA ALA A 533 7.89 16.78 -3.79
C ALA A 533 8.29 16.08 -2.48
N THR A 534 7.98 16.67 -1.32
CA THR A 534 8.29 16.06 -0.01
C THR A 534 7.41 14.82 0.23
N LEU A 535 6.10 14.93 -0.02
CA LEU A 535 5.18 13.80 0.14
C LEU A 535 5.48 12.67 -0.83
N LEU A 536 5.81 12.99 -2.10
CA LEU A 536 6.19 11.99 -3.08
C LEU A 536 7.46 11.26 -2.64
N ARG A 537 8.49 11.99 -2.21
CA ARG A 537 9.74 11.40 -1.73
C ARG A 537 9.54 10.48 -0.53
N LEU A 538 8.68 10.86 0.42
CA LEU A 538 8.43 10.06 1.62
C LEU A 538 7.67 8.75 1.33
N ASN A 539 6.81 8.74 0.30
CA ASN A 539 5.85 7.65 0.11
C ASN A 539 6.05 6.81 -1.14
N ILE A 540 6.85 7.25 -2.13
CA ILE A 540 6.95 6.53 -3.42
C ILE A 540 7.37 5.07 -3.24
N LEU A 541 8.37 4.79 -2.40
CA LEU A 541 8.85 3.43 -2.18
C LEU A 541 7.81 2.55 -1.47
N SER A 542 7.18 3.04 -0.40
CA SER A 542 6.17 2.28 0.35
C SER A 542 4.89 2.07 -0.45
N CYS A 543 4.48 3.03 -1.28
CA CYS A 543 3.33 2.87 -2.18
C CYS A 543 3.64 1.81 -3.25
N CYS A 544 4.80 1.88 -3.90
CA CYS A 544 5.19 0.88 -4.89
C CYS A 544 5.31 -0.52 -4.28
N LEU A 545 5.91 -0.64 -3.09
CA LEU A 545 6.04 -1.92 -2.40
C LEU A 545 4.69 -2.52 -2.01
N ALA A 546 3.71 -1.71 -1.57
CA ALA A 546 2.37 -2.22 -1.24
C ALA A 546 1.74 -2.99 -2.42
N TYR A 547 1.92 -2.50 -3.65
CA TYR A 547 1.43 -3.19 -4.85
C TYR A 547 2.32 -4.38 -5.29
N PHE A 548 3.65 -4.23 -5.22
CA PHE A 548 4.58 -5.31 -5.61
C PHE A 548 4.52 -6.51 -4.64
N MET A 549 4.32 -6.25 -3.34
CA MET A 549 4.38 -7.26 -2.29
C MET A 549 3.00 -7.79 -1.89
N ASP A 550 1.92 -7.23 -2.46
CA ASP A 550 0.53 -7.49 -2.04
C ASP A 550 0.36 -7.33 -0.52
N THR A 551 0.78 -6.17 0.00
CA THR A 551 0.76 -5.86 1.42
C THR A 551 -0.04 -4.59 1.70
N ASP A 552 -0.60 -4.51 2.91
CA ASP A 552 -1.23 -3.28 3.38
C ASP A 552 -0.21 -2.13 3.43
N TYR A 553 -0.57 -0.97 2.86
CA TYR A 553 0.28 0.23 2.95
C TYR A 553 0.61 0.63 4.41
N MET A 554 -0.30 0.35 5.36
CA MET A 554 -0.07 0.56 6.80
C MET A 554 1.01 -0.36 7.40
N PHE A 555 1.40 -1.44 6.73
CA PHE A 555 2.56 -2.24 7.12
C PHE A 555 3.81 -1.36 7.17
N TYR A 556 3.97 -0.46 6.19
CA TYR A 556 4.99 0.58 6.16
C TYR A 556 4.53 1.87 6.88
N TYR A 557 4.07 1.76 8.12
CA TYR A 557 3.45 2.88 8.85
C TYR A 557 4.35 4.12 9.03
N PHE A 558 5.68 3.95 9.02
CA PHE A 558 6.62 5.02 9.34
C PHE A 558 6.60 6.17 8.30
N PRO A 559 6.68 5.92 6.98
CA PRO A 559 6.36 6.89 5.93
C PRO A 559 5.05 7.66 6.12
N THR A 560 3.96 6.96 6.42
CA THR A 560 2.65 7.57 6.62
C THR A 560 2.66 8.49 7.83
N LEU A 561 3.27 8.04 8.92
CA LEU A 561 3.43 8.82 10.15
C LEU A 561 4.24 10.10 9.89
N MET A 562 5.34 10.00 9.14
CA MET A 562 6.15 11.17 8.75
C MET A 562 5.38 12.14 7.87
N SER A 563 4.60 11.63 6.92
CA SER A 563 3.78 12.45 6.02
C SER A 563 2.71 13.21 6.77
N PHE A 564 2.03 12.55 7.72
CA PHE A 564 1.06 13.17 8.62
C PHE A 564 1.70 14.33 9.41
N TRP A 565 2.82 14.08 10.09
CA TRP A 565 3.48 15.11 10.90
C TRP A 565 4.10 16.23 10.07
N PHE A 566 4.62 15.93 8.88
CA PHE A 566 5.06 16.96 7.93
C PHE A 566 3.90 17.88 7.54
N LEU A 567 2.72 17.33 7.23
CA LEU A 567 1.53 18.12 6.90
C LEU A 567 1.06 18.98 8.07
N VAL A 568 1.12 18.47 9.31
CA VAL A 568 0.80 19.26 10.52
C VAL A 568 1.79 20.42 10.69
N VAL A 569 3.09 20.17 10.54
CA VAL A 569 4.12 21.22 10.59
C VAL A 569 3.91 22.24 9.48
N TYR A 570 3.69 21.79 8.24
CA TYR A 570 3.42 22.68 7.11
C TYR A 570 2.18 23.54 7.34
N ALA A 571 1.04 22.95 7.73
CA ALA A 571 -0.19 23.68 8.00
C ALA A 571 0.01 24.73 9.10
N THR A 572 0.69 24.35 10.19
CA THR A 572 1.00 25.27 11.29
C THR A 572 1.83 26.47 10.81
N MET A 573 2.85 26.24 9.99
CA MET A 573 3.73 27.31 9.49
C MET A 573 3.10 28.12 8.34
N ALA A 574 2.29 27.51 7.50
CA ALA A 574 1.68 28.13 6.30
C ALA A 574 0.50 29.04 6.62
N ILE A 575 -0.21 28.85 7.74
CA ILE A 575 -1.31 29.73 8.14
C ILE A 575 -0.76 31.14 8.46
N ARG A 576 -1.08 32.12 7.61
CA ARG A 576 -0.64 33.53 7.71
C ARG A 576 0.88 33.65 7.95
N PRO A 577 1.73 33.36 6.94
CA PRO A 577 3.17 33.23 7.13
C PRO A 577 3.86 34.57 7.48
N ARG A 578 3.20 35.71 7.22
CA ARG A 578 3.69 37.05 7.58
C ARG A 578 3.95 37.24 9.08
N TYR A 579 3.24 36.51 9.94
CA TYR A 579 3.40 36.60 11.40
C TYR A 579 4.38 35.57 11.97
N ASN A 580 5.06 34.77 11.12
CA ASN A 580 6.06 33.81 11.59
C ASN A 580 7.33 34.49 12.13
N SER A 581 7.49 35.79 11.94
CA SER A 581 8.57 36.59 12.52
C SER A 581 8.33 36.94 13.99
N ASP A 582 7.08 36.94 14.44
CA ASP A 582 6.70 37.27 15.82
C ASP A 582 6.73 36.00 16.70
N LEU A 583 7.53 36.05 17.76
CA LEU A 583 7.72 34.93 18.68
C LEU A 583 6.42 34.54 19.39
N GLN A 584 5.63 35.51 19.87
CA GLN A 584 4.41 35.23 20.63
C GLN A 584 3.34 34.59 19.74
N VAL A 585 3.15 35.13 18.53
CA VAL A 585 2.20 34.58 17.57
C VAL A 585 2.61 33.18 17.12
N MET A 586 3.90 32.95 16.91
CA MET A 586 4.40 31.63 16.53
C MET A 586 4.21 30.59 17.64
N LEU A 587 4.50 30.93 18.91
CA LEU A 587 4.23 30.05 20.04
C LEU A 587 2.74 29.75 20.18
N ALA A 588 1.88 30.75 20.04
CA ALA A 588 0.43 30.56 20.05
C ALA A 588 -0.04 29.63 18.94
N LYS A 589 0.50 29.76 17.71
CA LYS A 589 0.19 28.85 16.59
C LYS A 589 0.58 27.41 16.88
N ILE A 590 1.76 27.18 17.46
CA ILE A 590 2.22 25.83 17.83
C ILE A 590 1.31 25.22 18.91
N CYS A 591 0.97 25.98 19.95
CA CYS A 591 0.05 25.53 21.00
C CYS A 591 -1.36 25.23 20.45
N MET A 592 -1.91 26.11 19.62
CA MET A 592 -3.22 25.90 18.99
C MET A 592 -3.23 24.66 18.08
N SER A 593 -2.16 24.46 17.30
CA SER A 593 -2.00 23.25 16.49
C SER A 593 -1.98 21.99 17.34
N CYS A 594 -1.24 21.99 18.45
CA CYS A 594 -1.19 20.87 19.40
C CYS A 594 -2.57 20.56 19.99
N LEU A 595 -3.33 21.58 20.40
CA LEU A 595 -4.69 21.42 20.93
C LEU A 595 -5.65 20.86 19.88
N ILE A 596 -5.66 21.41 18.67
CA ILE A 596 -6.55 20.98 17.58
C ILE A 596 -6.28 19.53 17.20
N VAL A 597 -5.02 19.16 16.97
CA VAL A 597 -4.65 17.80 16.58
C VAL A 597 -4.99 16.80 17.70
N SER A 598 -4.73 17.15 18.95
CA SER A 598 -5.08 16.32 20.11
C SER A 598 -6.60 16.14 20.23
N MET A 599 -7.37 17.22 20.05
CA MET A 599 -8.84 17.19 20.09
C MET A 599 -9.42 16.33 18.96
N ILE A 600 -8.89 16.42 17.74
CA ILE A 600 -9.35 15.60 16.62
C ILE A 600 -9.06 14.12 16.88
N LEU A 601 -7.83 13.78 17.27
CA LEU A 601 -7.42 12.38 17.43
C LEU A 601 -8.06 11.71 18.66
N MET A 602 -8.12 12.39 19.80
CA MET A 602 -8.62 11.82 21.06
C MET A 602 -10.09 12.12 21.34
N GLY A 603 -10.61 13.26 20.85
CA GLY A 603 -11.94 13.76 21.19
C GLY A 603 -13.01 13.54 20.14
N THR A 604 -12.67 13.12 18.91
CA THR A 604 -13.67 12.95 17.82
C THR A 604 -13.57 11.59 17.12
N PRO A 605 -14.71 11.03 16.64
CA PRO A 605 -14.72 9.82 15.82
C PRO A 605 -14.33 10.08 14.36
N LEU A 606 -13.90 11.31 14.00
CA LEU A 606 -13.66 11.72 12.62
C LEU A 606 -12.70 10.78 11.88
N THR A 607 -11.56 10.44 12.50
CA THR A 607 -10.57 9.53 11.87
C THR A 607 -11.15 8.13 11.65
N ARG A 608 -12.01 7.64 12.56
CA ARG A 608 -12.70 6.36 12.40
C ARG A 608 -13.69 6.41 11.24
N TRP A 609 -14.45 7.50 11.10
CA TRP A 609 -15.36 7.70 9.98
C TRP A 609 -14.62 7.79 8.64
N VAL A 610 -13.51 8.55 8.57
CA VAL A 610 -12.69 8.63 7.36
C VAL A 610 -12.20 7.25 6.94
N PHE A 611 -11.66 6.45 7.88
CA PHE A 611 -11.17 5.10 7.55
C PHE A 611 -12.33 4.15 7.20
N GLY A 612 -13.48 4.30 7.85
CA GLY A 612 -14.70 3.57 7.50
C GLY A 612 -15.19 3.89 6.09
N ILE A 613 -15.18 5.17 5.70
CA ILE A 613 -15.50 5.62 4.35
C ILE A 613 -14.49 5.05 3.35
N LEU A 614 -13.19 5.13 3.64
CA LEU A 614 -12.15 4.57 2.76
C LEU A 614 -12.31 3.06 2.55
N ASN A 615 -12.66 2.31 3.61
CA ASN A 615 -12.92 0.89 3.51
C ASN A 615 -14.23 0.59 2.76
N THR A 616 -15.27 1.39 2.96
CA THR A 616 -16.57 1.14 2.33
C THR A 616 -16.55 1.51 0.84
N VAL A 617 -15.92 2.64 0.50
CA VAL A 617 -15.85 3.23 -0.84
C VAL A 617 -14.76 2.60 -1.69
N PHE A 618 -13.54 2.49 -1.15
CA PHE A 618 -12.36 2.04 -1.90
C PHE A 618 -11.88 0.64 -1.50
N LYS A 619 -12.59 -0.05 -0.59
CA LYS A 619 -12.17 -1.35 -0.02
C LYS A 619 -10.76 -1.32 0.59
N ILE A 620 -10.31 -0.15 1.03
CA ILE A 620 -9.01 0.05 1.68
C ILE A 620 -9.09 -0.45 3.12
N GLN A 621 -8.36 -1.54 3.44
CA GLN A 621 -8.41 -2.21 4.74
C GLN A 621 -7.56 -1.54 5.85
N TRP A 622 -7.46 -0.22 5.88
CA TRP A 622 -6.65 0.46 6.89
C TRP A 622 -7.25 0.37 8.29
N SER A 623 -6.47 -0.14 9.24
CA SER A 623 -6.90 -0.29 10.63
C SER A 623 -6.78 1.02 11.41
N TYR A 624 -7.93 1.64 11.73
CA TYR A 624 -7.99 2.83 12.61
C TYR A 624 -7.29 2.59 13.96
N LYS A 625 -7.50 1.41 14.57
CA LYS A 625 -6.93 1.10 15.91
C LYS A 625 -5.40 1.10 15.87
N GLN A 626 -4.81 0.54 14.81
CA GLN A 626 -3.37 0.53 14.64
C GLN A 626 -2.83 1.94 14.37
N TRP A 627 -3.46 2.66 13.43
CA TRP A 627 -3.08 4.04 13.09
C TRP A 627 -3.13 4.97 14.32
N TYR A 628 -4.25 4.97 15.04
CA TYR A 628 -4.44 5.75 16.26
C TYR A 628 -3.31 5.50 17.26
N ARG A 629 -3.04 4.22 17.57
CA ARG A 629 -1.98 3.85 18.49
C ARG A 629 -0.61 4.37 18.03
N ARG A 630 -0.29 4.30 16.73
CA ARG A 630 1.01 4.75 16.20
C ARG A 630 1.18 6.27 16.27
N VAL A 631 0.14 7.03 15.94
CA VAL A 631 0.19 8.51 15.94
C VAL A 631 0.23 9.08 17.35
N THR A 632 -0.56 8.53 18.29
CA THR A 632 -0.64 9.07 19.66
C THR A 632 0.61 8.80 20.49
N LEU A 633 1.38 7.76 20.16
CA LEU A 633 2.55 7.36 20.95
C LEU A 633 3.67 8.43 20.97
N ASP A 634 3.83 9.17 19.87
CA ASP A 634 4.90 10.17 19.70
C ASP A 634 4.34 11.59 19.48
N MET A 635 3.13 11.85 19.94
CA MET A 635 2.38 13.05 19.55
C MET A 635 3.06 14.37 19.95
N LEU A 636 3.67 14.42 21.13
CA LEU A 636 4.23 15.67 21.68
C LEU A 636 5.64 15.99 21.16
N ILE A 637 6.43 14.97 20.78
CA ILE A 637 7.85 15.15 20.47
C ILE A 637 8.07 16.00 19.20
N VAL A 638 7.13 15.96 18.26
CA VAL A 638 7.17 16.77 17.03
C VAL A 638 7.08 18.25 17.37
N TYR A 639 6.17 18.62 18.27
CA TYR A 639 6.02 19.99 18.76
C TYR A 639 7.25 20.47 19.55
N VAL A 640 7.89 19.58 20.34
CA VAL A 640 9.18 19.89 20.98
C VAL A 640 10.26 20.19 19.94
N GLY A 641 10.27 19.46 18.82
CA GLY A 641 11.12 19.75 17.66
C GLY A 641 10.88 21.13 17.05
N MET A 642 9.60 21.51 16.86
CA MET A 642 9.23 22.84 16.39
C MET A 642 9.71 23.93 17.35
N LEU A 643 9.46 23.77 18.65
CA LEU A 643 9.89 24.71 19.69
C LEU A 643 11.41 24.87 19.75
N THR A 644 12.15 23.78 19.55
CA THR A 644 13.62 23.83 19.50
C THR A 644 14.13 24.57 18.25
N ALA A 645 13.45 24.44 17.11
CA ALA A 645 13.78 25.20 15.90
C ALA A 645 13.53 26.71 16.10
N VAL A 646 12.41 27.06 16.75
CA VAL A 646 12.08 28.44 17.15
C VAL A 646 13.12 29.01 18.10
N ALA A 647 13.46 28.25 19.15
CA ALA A 647 14.48 28.63 20.13
C ALA A 647 15.81 28.89 19.44
N ASN A 648 16.27 27.99 18.56
CA ASN A 648 17.51 28.16 17.80
C ASN A 648 17.51 29.40 16.89
N ARG A 649 16.37 29.76 16.28
CA ARG A 649 16.28 30.93 15.40
C ARG A 649 16.31 32.26 16.16
N HIS A 650 15.66 32.32 17.33
CA HIS A 650 15.48 33.56 18.09
C HIS A 650 16.52 33.77 19.20
N LEU A 651 17.05 32.70 19.80
CA LEU A 651 18.10 32.77 20.82
C LEU A 651 19.46 32.90 20.12
N LYS A 652 19.81 34.12 19.69
CA LYS A 652 21.17 34.47 19.23
C LYS A 652 22.15 34.78 20.36
N MET A 653 21.69 34.72 21.62
CA MET A 653 22.51 35.06 22.78
C MET A 653 23.61 33.99 22.99
N PRO A 654 24.89 34.37 23.17
CA PRO A 654 25.95 33.42 23.47
C PRO A 654 25.70 32.82 24.86
N ILE A 655 25.14 31.62 24.91
CA ILE A 655 24.98 30.87 26.16
C ILE A 655 26.38 30.61 26.74
N HIS A 656 26.65 31.05 27.97
CA HIS A 656 27.92 30.82 28.66
C HIS A 656 28.27 29.32 28.73
N LEU A 657 29.55 28.99 28.56
CA LEU A 657 30.05 27.61 28.59
C LEU A 657 29.61 26.86 29.86
N ARG A 658 29.62 27.52 31.02
CA ARG A 658 29.17 26.95 32.31
C ARG A 658 27.74 26.39 32.21
N LEU A 659 26.81 27.18 31.68
CA LEU A 659 25.40 26.75 31.55
C LEU A 659 25.24 25.59 30.56
N ARG A 660 26.01 25.56 29.46
CA ARG A 660 25.99 24.43 28.50
C ARG A 660 26.47 23.13 29.13
N VAL A 661 27.56 23.19 29.89
CA VAL A 661 28.11 22.04 30.61
C VAL A 661 27.11 21.55 31.66
N THR A 662 26.50 22.45 32.44
CA THR A 662 25.46 22.08 33.42
C THR A 662 24.25 21.41 32.76
N LEU A 663 23.73 21.97 31.65
CA LEU A 663 22.60 21.39 30.92
C LEU A 663 22.93 20.01 30.33
N ALA A 664 24.15 19.81 29.84
CA ALA A 664 24.57 18.52 29.30
C ALA A 664 24.75 17.46 30.39
N LEU A 665 25.39 17.81 31.52
CA LEU A 665 25.50 16.89 32.65
C LEU A 665 24.11 16.51 33.19
N ALA A 666 23.23 17.49 33.39
CA ALA A 666 21.85 17.24 33.79
C ALA A 666 21.11 16.34 32.77
N GLY A 667 21.31 16.57 31.47
CA GLY A 667 20.76 15.74 30.39
C GLY A 667 21.24 14.28 30.44
N VAL A 668 22.53 14.05 30.73
CA VAL A 668 23.10 12.70 30.90
C VAL A 668 22.48 11.99 32.10
N PHE A 669 22.46 12.63 33.27
CA PHE A 669 21.87 12.04 34.48
C PHE A 669 20.38 11.74 34.29
N ALA A 670 19.63 12.64 33.67
CA ALA A 670 18.22 12.43 33.37
C ALA A 670 18.00 11.27 32.38
N THR A 671 18.88 11.12 31.38
CA THR A 671 18.81 10.00 30.42
C THR A 671 19.12 8.66 31.09
N ILE A 672 20.13 8.60 31.95
CA ILE A 672 20.47 7.38 32.71
C ILE A 672 19.31 7.00 33.62
N HIS A 673 18.77 7.96 34.38
CA HIS A 673 17.62 7.73 35.25
C HIS A 673 16.39 7.28 34.46
N TYR A 674 16.15 7.87 33.28
CA TYR A 674 15.06 7.46 32.38
C TYR A 674 15.15 5.98 32.02
N PHE A 675 16.31 5.50 31.54
CA PHE A 675 16.48 4.10 31.17
C PHE A 675 16.40 3.17 32.38
N TYR A 676 16.95 3.58 33.53
CA TYR A 676 16.82 2.83 34.77
C TYR A 676 15.35 2.66 35.20
N ALA A 677 14.60 3.76 35.29
CA ALA A 677 13.19 3.76 35.71
C ALA A 677 12.27 3.02 34.73
N THR A 678 12.59 3.02 33.43
CA THR A 678 11.76 2.39 32.40
C THR A 678 12.12 0.92 32.12
N SER A 679 13.31 0.47 32.52
CA SER A 679 13.78 -0.90 32.27
C SER A 679 12.90 -2.00 32.88
N GLY A 680 12.27 -1.74 34.03
CA GLY A 680 11.38 -2.68 34.73
C GLY A 680 9.90 -2.62 34.31
N LEU A 681 9.51 -1.68 33.44
CA LEU A 681 8.11 -1.50 33.07
C LEU A 681 7.65 -2.50 32.00
N ARG A 682 6.44 -3.04 32.15
CA ARG A 682 5.77 -3.77 31.07
C ARG A 682 5.53 -2.83 29.88
N MET A 683 5.67 -3.35 28.66
CA MET A 683 5.51 -2.58 27.41
C MET A 683 4.20 -1.78 27.33
N ALA A 684 3.09 -2.36 27.80
CA ALA A 684 1.79 -1.69 27.79
C ALA A 684 1.74 -0.48 28.75
N ALA A 685 2.45 -0.55 29.88
CA ALA A 685 2.54 0.55 30.84
C ALA A 685 3.45 1.66 30.29
N TYR A 686 4.62 1.30 29.76
CA TYR A 686 5.53 2.26 29.13
C TYR A 686 4.88 3.02 27.97
N ALA A 687 4.11 2.32 27.12
CA ALA A 687 3.40 2.92 26.00
C ALA A 687 2.45 4.07 26.40
N LYS A 688 1.91 4.06 27.63
CA LYS A 688 1.06 5.16 28.14
C LYS A 688 1.86 6.39 28.54
N TRP A 689 3.04 6.19 29.12
CA TRP A 689 3.90 7.28 29.62
C TRP A 689 4.80 7.89 28.53
N HIS A 690 5.22 7.08 27.56
CA HIS A 690 6.16 7.44 26.49
C HIS A 690 5.88 8.78 25.78
N PRO A 691 4.62 9.16 25.44
CA PRO A 691 4.35 10.45 24.80
C PRO A 691 4.85 11.66 25.61
N TYR A 692 4.86 11.55 26.94
CA TYR A 692 5.20 12.64 27.85
C TYR A 692 6.68 12.62 28.27
N VAL A 693 7.26 11.44 28.42
CA VAL A 693 8.62 11.30 28.98
C VAL A 693 9.72 11.18 27.91
N SER A 694 9.37 10.89 26.64
CA SER A 694 10.34 10.68 25.55
C SER A 694 11.19 11.92 25.23
N LEU A 695 10.76 13.13 25.61
CA LEU A 695 11.52 14.37 25.42
C LEU A 695 12.81 14.41 26.24
N VAL A 696 12.88 13.72 27.38
CA VAL A 696 14.03 13.74 28.28
C VAL A 696 15.32 13.24 27.61
N PRO A 697 15.38 12.01 27.07
CA PRO A 697 16.59 11.51 26.40
C PRO A 697 16.92 12.28 25.12
N VAL A 698 15.91 12.76 24.38
CA VAL A 698 16.10 13.51 23.13
C VAL A 698 16.74 14.88 23.40
N LEU A 699 16.21 15.63 24.37
CA LEU A 699 16.79 16.92 24.77
C LEU A 699 18.14 16.76 25.45
N GLY A 700 18.32 15.68 26.24
CA GLY A 700 19.62 15.34 26.84
C GLY A 700 20.72 15.12 25.78
N PHE A 701 20.40 14.39 24.70
CA PHE A 701 21.33 14.20 23.58
C PHE A 701 21.66 15.52 22.86
N ILE A 702 20.67 16.40 22.67
CA ILE A 702 20.88 17.72 22.02
C ILE A 702 21.76 18.61 22.89
N ALA A 703 21.53 18.62 24.21
CA ALA A 703 22.36 19.36 25.15
C ALA A 703 23.83 18.90 25.08
N MET A 704 24.06 17.58 25.09
CA MET A 704 25.40 17.01 24.91
C MET A 704 26.05 17.40 23.57
N ARG A 705 25.30 17.33 22.47
CA ARG A 705 25.82 17.68 21.13
C ARG A 705 26.15 19.16 20.96
N ASN A 706 25.69 20.02 21.87
CA ASN A 706 25.88 21.46 21.83
C ASN A 706 26.82 22.03 22.91
N VAL A 707 27.50 21.18 23.69
CA VAL A 707 28.40 21.61 24.78
C VAL A 707 29.57 22.44 24.26
N SER A 708 30.28 21.94 23.24
CA SER A 708 31.54 22.52 22.77
C SER A 708 31.61 22.58 21.24
N GLY A 709 32.50 23.45 20.72
CA GLY A 709 32.76 23.57 19.28
C GLY A 709 33.17 22.25 18.61
N PRO A 710 34.10 21.46 19.15
CA PRO A 710 34.47 20.16 18.58
C PRO A 710 33.30 19.19 18.43
N VAL A 711 32.41 19.08 19.43
CA VAL A 711 31.26 18.15 19.35
C VAL A 711 30.22 18.61 18.31
N ARG A 712 30.16 19.92 18.04
CA ARG A 712 29.32 20.52 16.98
C ARG A 712 29.92 20.39 15.57
N ASN A 713 31.24 20.34 15.47
CA ASN A 713 31.96 20.43 14.20
C ASN A 713 32.43 19.09 13.65
N TYR A 714 32.35 18.01 14.42
CA TYR A 714 32.75 16.66 13.98
C TYR A 714 31.54 15.75 13.84
N HIS A 715 31.52 14.96 12.76
CA HIS A 715 30.49 13.97 12.47
C HIS A 715 31.09 12.74 11.79
N SER A 716 30.44 11.59 11.91
CA SER A 716 30.81 10.38 11.16
C SER A 716 30.27 10.43 9.74
N LYS A 717 31.17 10.41 8.74
CA LYS A 717 30.78 10.45 7.31
C LYS A 717 30.00 9.20 6.89
N ALA A 718 30.33 8.03 7.43
CA ALA A 718 29.63 6.79 7.14
C ALA A 718 28.20 6.80 7.69
N MET A 719 28.02 7.23 8.95
CA MET A 719 26.69 7.32 9.54
C MET A 719 25.84 8.41 8.88
N ALA A 720 26.43 9.55 8.51
CA ALA A 720 25.71 10.57 7.74
C ALA A 720 25.29 10.06 6.35
N TRP A 721 26.09 9.21 5.70
CA TRP A 721 25.68 8.56 4.45
C TRP A 721 24.48 7.63 4.66
N LEU A 722 24.52 6.78 5.69
CA LEU A 722 23.40 5.89 6.04
C LEU A 722 22.13 6.68 6.42
N GLY A 723 22.30 7.82 7.10
CA GLY A 723 21.19 8.71 7.46
C GLY A 723 20.44 9.29 6.27
N ARG A 724 21.15 9.58 5.17
CA ARG A 724 20.54 10.12 3.95
C ARG A 724 19.59 9.13 3.25
N CYS A 725 19.81 7.83 3.44
CA CYS A 725 18.96 6.74 2.96
C CYS A 725 18.26 5.97 4.10
N SER A 726 18.11 6.60 5.27
CA SER A 726 17.57 5.94 6.47
C SER A 726 16.13 5.45 6.30
N LEU A 727 15.30 6.21 5.58
CA LEU A 727 13.90 5.84 5.35
C LEU A 727 13.80 4.66 4.38
N GLU A 728 14.57 4.70 3.30
CA GLU A 728 14.62 3.67 2.28
C GLU A 728 15.16 2.36 2.88
N THR A 729 16.26 2.41 3.64
CA THR A 729 16.80 1.25 4.35
C THR A 729 15.85 0.70 5.41
N TYR A 730 15.09 1.57 6.10
CA TYR A 730 14.05 1.13 7.04
C TYR A 730 12.93 0.35 6.36
N ILE A 731 12.51 0.76 5.17
CA ILE A 731 11.43 0.08 4.43
C ILE A 731 11.96 -1.19 3.78
N LEU A 732 13.14 -1.14 3.15
CA LEU A 732 13.71 -2.28 2.45
C LEU A 732 14.09 -3.44 3.39
N GLN A 733 14.41 -3.15 4.66
CA GLN A 733 14.74 -4.21 5.63
C GLN A 733 13.63 -5.26 5.76
N PHE A 734 12.36 -4.87 5.56
CA PHE A 734 11.20 -5.74 5.73
C PHE A 734 11.21 -6.95 4.79
N HIS A 735 11.90 -6.84 3.64
CA HIS A 735 11.88 -7.86 2.59
C HIS A 735 13.27 -8.25 2.05
N ILE A 736 14.32 -7.46 2.31
CA ILE A 736 15.70 -7.77 1.88
C ILE A 736 16.54 -8.36 3.02
N LEU A 737 16.24 -8.02 4.28
CA LEU A 737 16.93 -8.58 5.45
C LEU A 737 16.01 -9.53 6.22
N LEU A 738 14.74 -9.14 6.34
CA LEU A 738 13.69 -9.91 6.95
C LEU A 738 12.88 -10.64 5.87
N ALA A 739 12.19 -11.68 6.30
CA ALA A 739 11.25 -12.44 5.49
C ALA A 739 9.92 -12.60 6.24
N ALA A 740 8.92 -13.11 5.55
CA ALA A 740 7.62 -13.49 6.12
C ALA A 740 6.99 -12.35 6.93
N ASP A 741 6.93 -11.16 6.32
CA ASP A 741 6.35 -9.95 6.93
C ASP A 741 6.92 -9.61 8.32
N THR A 742 8.25 -9.77 8.50
CA THR A 742 9.05 -9.57 9.74
C THR A 742 9.14 -10.73 10.71
N ASP A 743 8.45 -11.84 10.48
CA ASP A 743 8.55 -12.98 11.39
C ASP A 743 9.87 -13.76 11.19
N GLY A 744 10.47 -13.64 10.00
CA GLY A 744 11.70 -14.32 9.61
C GLY A 744 12.88 -13.43 9.26
N ILE A 745 14.00 -14.09 8.95
CA ILE A 745 15.20 -13.53 8.33
C ILE A 745 15.50 -14.25 7.01
N LEU A 746 16.16 -13.57 6.08
CA LEU A 746 16.67 -14.19 4.85
C LEU A 746 18.07 -14.75 5.10
N ILE A 747 18.30 -15.99 4.66
CA ILE A 747 19.59 -16.68 4.76
C ILE A 747 20.29 -16.59 3.39
N ALA A 748 21.43 -15.90 3.35
CA ALA A 748 22.17 -15.62 2.11
C ALA A 748 23.18 -16.70 1.71
N LEU A 749 23.61 -17.56 2.65
CA LEU A 749 24.50 -18.69 2.42
C LEU A 749 23.84 -19.95 2.98
N GLU A 750 23.39 -20.83 2.10
CA GLU A 750 23.30 -22.28 2.39
C GLU A 750 24.76 -22.78 2.43
N LEU A 751 25.48 -22.47 3.52
CA LEU A 751 26.67 -23.24 3.84
C LEU A 751 26.17 -24.62 4.24
N GLU A 752 26.19 -25.55 3.28
CA GLU A 752 26.28 -26.98 3.61
C GLU A 752 27.33 -27.11 4.70
N THR A 753 26.88 -27.54 5.87
CA THR A 753 27.75 -27.86 7.00
C THR A 753 28.56 -29.09 6.64
N LEU A 754 29.60 -28.91 5.83
CA LEU A 754 30.76 -29.77 5.78
C LEU A 754 31.50 -29.56 7.10
N SER A 755 31.29 -30.51 8.01
CA SER A 755 32.13 -30.70 9.18
C SER A 755 33.59 -30.94 8.75
N LEU A 756 34.45 -29.99 9.12
CA LEU A 756 35.82 -30.16 9.63
C LEU A 756 36.66 -31.34 9.10
N THR A 757 37.64 -31.04 8.23
CA THR A 757 39.00 -31.61 8.27
C THR A 757 40.02 -30.73 7.52
N HIS A 758 41.08 -30.29 8.21
CA HIS A 758 42.44 -29.91 7.74
C HIS A 758 42.56 -28.77 6.69
N GLU A 759 43.49 -27.81 6.71
CA GLU A 759 44.82 -27.73 7.33
C GLU A 759 45.33 -26.26 7.38
N ALA A 760 46.25 -25.99 8.29
CA ALA A 760 46.99 -24.74 8.44
C ALA A 760 48.20 -24.68 7.48
N GLY A 761 48.57 -23.49 6.98
CA GLY A 761 49.81 -23.30 6.21
C GLY A 761 50.11 -21.85 5.85
N SER A 762 51.27 -21.38 6.28
CA SER A 762 51.80 -20.00 6.33
C SER A 762 52.36 -19.41 5.02
N THR A 763 52.36 -18.06 4.98
CA THR A 763 53.08 -17.04 4.16
C THR A 763 54.59 -17.32 3.84
N PRO A 764 55.45 -16.47 3.17
CA PRO A 764 55.33 -15.06 2.64
C PRO A 764 56.12 -14.74 1.31
N LYS A 765 56.02 -13.48 0.78
CA LYS A 765 57.15 -12.53 0.45
C LYS A 765 56.95 -11.56 -0.76
N GLN A 766 57.30 -10.29 -0.51
CA GLN A 766 57.69 -9.15 -1.41
C GLN A 766 59.17 -9.30 -1.89
N PRO A 767 59.89 -8.38 -2.63
CA PRO A 767 59.73 -6.90 -2.85
C PRO A 767 60.19 -6.23 -4.21
N ASN A 768 59.99 -4.89 -4.27
CA ASN A 768 60.42 -3.74 -5.12
C ASN A 768 61.73 -3.79 -5.98
N PRO A 769 61.97 -2.84 -6.94
CA PRO A 769 62.58 -1.49 -6.71
C PRO A 769 62.00 -0.31 -7.57
N VAL A 770 61.89 0.95 -7.12
CA VAL A 770 62.84 2.12 -7.12
C VAL A 770 63.28 2.59 -8.54
N LEU A 771 63.07 3.83 -9.04
CA LEU A 771 63.88 5.07 -8.82
C LEU A 771 63.34 6.31 -9.62
N SER A 772 63.49 7.53 -9.06
CA SER A 772 63.92 8.84 -9.69
C SER A 772 63.06 9.53 -10.79
N THR A 773 62.93 10.86 -10.96
CA THR A 773 63.40 12.11 -10.32
C THR A 773 62.57 13.33 -10.84
N ALA A 774 62.56 14.39 -10.01
CA ALA A 774 62.45 15.85 -10.23
C ALA A 774 62.03 16.50 -11.58
N GLY A 775 61.27 17.60 -11.47
CA GLY A 775 61.21 18.68 -12.48
C GLY A 775 60.22 19.80 -12.12
N ARG A 776 60.72 21.04 -12.04
CA ARG A 776 60.08 22.24 -11.48
C ARG A 776 59.75 23.25 -12.59
N ARG A 777 58.75 24.11 -12.31
CA ARG A 777 58.65 25.56 -12.62
C ARG A 777 58.15 26.10 -13.99
N LEU A 778 57.17 27.00 -13.84
CA LEU A 778 57.00 28.37 -14.39
C LEU A 778 56.86 28.59 -15.91
N GLY A 779 55.85 29.39 -16.28
CA GLY A 779 55.80 30.10 -17.56
C GLY A 779 54.46 30.79 -17.79
N SER A 780 54.47 32.12 -17.82
CA SER A 780 53.35 33.04 -17.91
C SER A 780 52.92 33.37 -19.35
N HIS A 781 51.82 34.12 -19.41
CA HIS A 781 51.56 35.29 -20.28
C HIS A 781 50.67 35.17 -21.54
N ASN A 782 49.66 36.05 -21.50
CA ASN A 782 49.18 37.03 -22.49
C ASN A 782 48.26 36.60 -23.64
N ASP A 783 46.99 36.99 -23.47
CA ASP A 783 46.35 38.21 -24.03
C ASP A 783 46.34 38.52 -25.54
N HIS A 784 45.15 39.04 -25.91
CA HIS A 784 44.76 39.89 -27.04
C HIS A 784 44.54 39.16 -28.39
N ALA A 785 43.62 39.55 -29.28
CA ALA A 785 42.82 40.78 -29.44
C ALA A 785 41.55 40.45 -30.27
N HIS A 786 40.42 41.12 -30.01
CA HIS A 786 39.75 42.12 -30.86
C HIS A 786 39.28 41.69 -32.26
N GLU A 787 37.98 41.89 -32.54
CA GLU A 787 37.56 42.90 -33.52
C GLU A 787 36.09 43.31 -33.33
N SER A 788 35.84 44.59 -33.57
CA SER A 788 34.61 45.36 -33.46
C SER A 788 34.06 45.65 -34.86
N ASP A 789 32.77 45.98 -34.96
CA ASP A 789 32.39 47.21 -35.68
C ASP A 789 30.96 47.72 -35.38
N GLN A 790 30.87 49.05 -35.42
CA GLN A 790 29.74 49.96 -35.16
C GLN A 790 28.83 50.06 -36.42
N PHE A 791 27.68 50.75 -36.52
CA PHE A 791 27.34 52.10 -36.07
C PHE A 791 25.84 52.44 -36.34
N THR A 792 25.40 53.54 -35.74
CA THR A 792 24.33 54.53 -36.08
C THR A 792 22.91 54.30 -35.58
N GLY A 793 22.41 55.33 -34.90
CA GLY A 793 21.03 55.45 -34.45
C GLY A 793 20.25 56.57 -35.14
N SER A 794 19.01 56.77 -34.70
CA SER A 794 18.25 58.01 -34.76
C SER A 794 17.08 57.90 -33.78
N GLY A 795 16.78 58.98 -33.07
CA GLY A 795 15.63 59.07 -32.17
C GLY A 795 14.40 59.60 -32.90
N ASP A 796 13.22 59.27 -32.37
CA ASP A 796 12.01 60.07 -32.55
C ASP A 796 11.02 59.86 -31.39
N GLU A 797 10.47 61.00 -31.00
CA GLU A 797 9.35 61.38 -30.14
C GLU A 797 8.51 60.33 -29.38
N ALA A 798 8.30 60.66 -28.09
CA ALA A 798 7.40 59.96 -27.18
C ALA A 798 5.92 60.25 -27.49
N ALA A 799 5.18 59.22 -27.91
CA ALA A 799 3.73 59.17 -27.84
C ALA A 799 3.28 58.75 -26.41
N PRO A 800 2.15 59.26 -25.87
CA PRO A 800 1.72 58.94 -24.52
C PRO A 800 1.41 57.44 -24.40
N PRO A 801 1.66 56.80 -23.24
CA PRO A 801 1.39 55.39 -23.07
C PRO A 801 -0.11 55.13 -23.16
N ARG A 802 -0.51 54.32 -24.15
CA ARG A 802 -1.81 53.66 -24.17
C ARG A 802 -1.95 52.91 -22.85
N ALA A 803 -2.90 53.32 -22.00
CA ALA A 803 -3.22 52.61 -20.77
C ALA A 803 -3.61 51.16 -21.11
N THR A 804 -2.72 50.22 -20.84
CA THR A 804 -3.01 48.78 -20.92
C THR A 804 -3.82 48.41 -19.68
N LEU A 805 -5.07 47.95 -19.89
CA LEU A 805 -5.91 47.41 -18.83
C LEU A 805 -5.22 46.18 -18.21
N VAL A 806 -4.66 46.33 -17.01
CA VAL A 806 -4.08 45.21 -16.24
C VAL A 806 -5.20 44.22 -15.91
N VAL A 807 -5.12 43.00 -16.44
CA VAL A 807 -6.10 41.92 -16.18
C VAL A 807 -5.88 41.37 -14.78
N GLU A 808 -6.95 41.31 -13.96
CA GLU A 808 -6.88 40.76 -12.60
C GLU A 808 -6.40 39.28 -12.60
N LYS A 809 -5.56 38.91 -11.63
CA LYS A 809 -5.12 37.53 -11.42
C LYS A 809 -6.01 36.83 -10.39
N TRP A 810 -5.96 35.50 -10.38
CA TRP A 810 -6.72 34.69 -9.42
C TRP A 810 -6.31 34.91 -7.95
N ASN A 811 -5.08 35.34 -7.69
CA ASN A 811 -4.53 35.55 -6.34
C ASN A 811 -4.29 37.01 -5.97
N GLU A 812 -4.51 37.95 -6.89
CA GLU A 812 -4.27 39.38 -6.71
C GLU A 812 -5.50 40.17 -7.15
N PRO A 813 -6.16 40.91 -6.24
CA PRO A 813 -5.94 40.98 -4.78
C PRO A 813 -6.22 39.64 -4.06
N ILE A 814 -5.66 39.44 -2.85
CA ILE A 814 -5.74 38.17 -2.06
C ILE A 814 -7.17 37.64 -1.92
N GLY A 815 -8.18 38.52 -1.85
CA GLY A 815 -9.59 38.13 -1.79
C GLY A 815 -10.08 37.32 -3.00
N ASN A 816 -9.43 37.44 -4.17
CA ASN A 816 -9.77 36.67 -5.37
C ASN A 816 -9.46 35.17 -5.19
N ALA A 817 -8.42 34.81 -4.43
CA ALA A 817 -8.09 33.40 -4.18
C ALA A 817 -9.22 32.69 -3.44
N PHE A 818 -9.82 33.38 -2.45
CA PHE A 818 -10.96 32.87 -1.69
C PHE A 818 -12.23 32.78 -2.56
N ARG A 819 -12.47 33.76 -3.44
CA ARG A 819 -13.59 33.72 -4.42
C ARG A 819 -13.48 32.55 -5.38
N VAL A 820 -12.29 32.32 -5.93
CA VAL A 820 -12.01 31.19 -6.84
C VAL A 820 -12.28 29.87 -6.12
N GLY A 821 -11.81 29.71 -4.88
CA GLY A 821 -12.11 28.53 -4.06
C GLY A 821 -13.61 28.32 -3.81
N ALA A 822 -14.35 29.38 -3.47
CA ALA A 822 -15.80 29.31 -3.25
C ALA A 822 -16.56 28.94 -4.54
N VAL A 823 -16.12 29.46 -5.70
CA VAL A 823 -16.66 29.08 -7.01
C VAL A 823 -16.39 27.60 -7.31
N TYR A 824 -15.20 27.09 -7.02
CA TYR A 824 -14.88 25.67 -7.24
C TYR A 824 -15.75 24.76 -6.37
N TRP A 825 -16.01 25.15 -5.12
CA TRP A 825 -16.94 24.45 -4.24
C TRP A 825 -18.37 24.47 -4.79
N SER A 826 -18.85 25.60 -5.28
CA SER A 826 -20.17 25.71 -5.92
C SER A 826 -20.32 24.75 -7.12
N LEU A 827 -19.31 24.69 -7.99
CA LEU A 827 -19.32 23.76 -9.12
C LEU A 827 -19.25 22.30 -8.66
N PHE A 828 -18.52 22.00 -7.58
CA PHE A 828 -18.52 20.67 -6.98
C PHE A 828 -19.91 20.25 -6.50
N VAL A 829 -20.63 21.14 -5.80
CA VAL A 829 -22.02 20.88 -5.35
C VAL A 829 -22.96 20.66 -6.53
N SER A 830 -22.83 21.49 -7.57
CA SER A 830 -23.62 21.38 -8.79
C SER A 830 -23.40 20.01 -9.48
N GLY A 831 -22.15 19.60 -9.64
CA GLY A 831 -21.82 18.31 -10.25
C GLY A 831 -22.21 17.10 -9.40
N ALA A 832 -22.14 17.23 -8.07
CA ALA A 832 -22.63 16.21 -7.15
C ALA A 832 -24.14 15.99 -7.30
N ASN A 833 -24.92 17.06 -7.48
CA ASN A 833 -26.35 16.95 -7.73
C ASN A 833 -26.67 16.29 -9.07
N ASP A 834 -26.04 16.77 -10.16
CA ASP A 834 -26.40 16.33 -11.50
C ASP A 834 -26.04 14.84 -11.75
N ALA A 835 -24.96 14.35 -11.15
CA ALA A 835 -24.59 12.93 -11.23
C ALA A 835 -25.43 12.02 -10.32
N ALA A 836 -26.05 12.56 -9.26
CA ALA A 836 -26.87 11.77 -8.34
C ALA A 836 -28.08 11.16 -9.05
N TYR A 837 -28.63 11.83 -10.06
CA TYR A 837 -29.83 11.38 -10.79
C TYR A 837 -29.66 9.97 -11.34
N GLY A 838 -28.58 9.71 -12.07
CA GLY A 838 -28.31 8.41 -12.69
C GLY A 838 -28.20 7.27 -11.68
N ALA A 839 -27.57 7.54 -10.54
CA ALA A 839 -27.42 6.56 -9.46
C ALA A 839 -28.73 6.28 -8.72
N LEU A 840 -29.62 7.28 -8.62
CA LEU A 840 -30.84 7.20 -7.82
C LEU A 840 -32.05 6.64 -8.57
N ILE A 841 -32.06 6.67 -9.91
CA ILE A 841 -33.18 6.20 -10.75
C ILE A 841 -33.68 4.79 -10.37
N PRO A 842 -32.85 3.74 -10.24
CA PRO A 842 -33.34 2.40 -9.93
C PRO A 842 -34.09 2.34 -8.58
N TYR A 843 -33.65 3.16 -7.63
CA TYR A 843 -34.23 3.21 -6.29
C TYR A 843 -35.54 4.02 -6.27
N LEU A 844 -35.61 5.10 -7.05
CA LEU A 844 -36.83 5.90 -7.21
C LEU A 844 -37.92 5.11 -7.95
N GLU A 845 -37.56 4.35 -8.99
CA GLU A 845 -38.48 3.44 -9.69
C GLU A 845 -39.14 2.45 -8.75
N THR A 846 -38.34 1.84 -7.88
CA THR A 846 -38.81 0.83 -6.93
C THR A 846 -39.63 1.46 -5.79
N TYR A 847 -39.18 2.59 -5.25
CA TYR A 847 -39.81 3.23 -4.08
C TYR A 847 -41.17 3.86 -4.41
N TYR A 848 -41.31 4.47 -5.59
CA TYR A 848 -42.56 5.13 -6.02
C TYR A 848 -43.37 4.30 -7.03
N GLU A 849 -42.90 3.09 -7.36
CA GLU A 849 -43.53 2.19 -8.35
C GLU A 849 -43.76 2.87 -9.72
N LEU A 850 -42.70 3.48 -10.27
CA LEU A 850 -42.78 4.32 -11.47
C LEU A 850 -42.23 3.61 -12.72
N SER A 851 -42.76 3.98 -13.90
CA SER A 851 -42.19 3.57 -15.20
C SER A 851 -40.99 4.43 -15.59
N TYR A 852 -40.16 3.94 -16.53
CA TYR A 852 -39.00 4.71 -17.04
C TYR A 852 -39.38 6.09 -17.58
N LEU A 853 -40.55 6.21 -18.23
CA LEU A 853 -41.03 7.48 -18.75
C LEU A 853 -41.33 8.48 -17.62
N VAL A 854 -42.03 8.02 -16.58
CA VAL A 854 -42.43 8.89 -15.46
C VAL A 854 -41.22 9.27 -14.62
N VAL A 855 -40.33 8.32 -14.28
CA VAL A 855 -39.12 8.63 -13.49
C VAL A 855 -38.18 9.59 -14.23
N SER A 856 -38.13 9.53 -15.57
CA SER A 856 -37.29 10.42 -16.39
C SER A 856 -37.73 11.89 -16.37
N LEU A 857 -38.91 12.22 -15.83
CA LEU A 857 -39.35 13.61 -15.67
C LEU A 857 -38.42 14.43 -14.76
N ILE A 858 -37.63 13.77 -13.89
CA ILE A 858 -36.58 14.45 -13.09
C ILE A 858 -35.52 15.13 -13.95
N PHE A 859 -35.23 14.61 -15.15
CA PHE A 859 -34.28 15.26 -16.07
C PHE A 859 -34.92 16.48 -16.74
N LEU A 860 -36.23 16.48 -16.91
CA LEU A 860 -36.95 17.54 -17.62
C LEU A 860 -37.19 18.78 -16.74
N SER A 861 -37.31 18.64 -15.42
CA SER A 861 -37.67 19.79 -14.57
C SER A 861 -36.59 20.88 -14.43
N PRO A 862 -35.27 20.59 -14.34
CA PRO A 862 -34.24 21.64 -14.27
C PRO A 862 -34.24 22.57 -15.49
N PHE A 863 -34.69 22.10 -16.65
CA PHE A 863 -34.80 22.89 -17.89
C PHE A 863 -35.58 24.20 -17.70
N VAL A 864 -36.71 24.14 -16.98
CA VAL A 864 -37.53 25.33 -16.71
C VAL A 864 -36.72 26.36 -15.92
N GLY A 865 -35.96 25.90 -14.92
CA GLY A 865 -35.07 26.75 -14.13
C GLY A 865 -33.95 27.38 -14.96
N PHE A 866 -33.34 26.63 -15.88
CA PHE A 866 -32.31 27.15 -16.79
C PHE A 866 -32.83 28.24 -17.75
N ILE A 867 -34.03 28.06 -18.32
CA ILE A 867 -34.65 29.09 -19.18
C ILE A 867 -34.94 30.35 -18.38
N VAL A 868 -35.55 30.20 -17.20
CA VAL A 868 -35.84 31.34 -16.32
C VAL A 868 -34.56 32.08 -15.97
N SER A 869 -33.50 31.35 -15.60
CA SER A 869 -32.17 31.92 -15.35
C SER A 869 -31.69 32.76 -16.54
N ALA A 870 -31.71 32.21 -17.75
CA ALA A 870 -31.22 32.88 -18.95
C ALA A 870 -31.90 34.23 -19.19
N ALA A 871 -33.21 34.31 -18.94
CA ALA A 871 -33.99 35.53 -19.08
C ALA A 871 -33.66 36.58 -18.01
N VAL A 872 -33.44 36.15 -16.75
CA VAL A 872 -33.25 37.08 -15.63
C VAL A 872 -31.79 37.43 -15.36
N ASN A 873 -30.82 36.63 -15.80
CA ASN A 873 -29.44 36.71 -15.33
C ASN A 873 -28.79 38.09 -15.59
N ASN A 874 -28.97 38.66 -16.80
CA ASN A 874 -28.46 40.00 -17.11
C ASN A 874 -29.12 41.08 -16.22
N TYR A 875 -30.43 40.97 -15.98
CA TYR A 875 -31.17 41.87 -15.11
C TYR A 875 -30.68 41.79 -13.66
N LEU A 876 -30.42 40.58 -13.14
CA LEU A 876 -29.91 40.37 -11.78
C LEU A 876 -28.52 41.01 -11.60
N HIS A 877 -27.64 40.80 -12.57
CA HIS A 877 -26.29 41.39 -12.56
C HIS A 877 -26.32 42.93 -12.54
N MET A 878 -27.21 43.55 -13.33
CA MET A 878 -27.30 45.01 -13.43
C MET A 878 -27.99 45.69 -12.25
N ASN A 879 -28.98 45.04 -11.63
CA ASN A 879 -29.81 45.66 -10.58
C ASN A 879 -29.40 45.29 -9.15
N ILE A 880 -29.13 44.01 -8.88
CA ILE A 880 -28.85 43.53 -7.51
C ILE A 880 -27.37 43.11 -7.31
N GLY A 881 -26.66 42.82 -8.40
CA GLY A 881 -25.22 42.56 -8.42
C GLY A 881 -24.84 41.14 -7.97
N GLN A 882 -23.54 40.83 -8.10
CA GLN A 882 -23.01 39.47 -7.88
C GLN A 882 -23.21 38.95 -6.43
N ARG A 883 -23.31 39.85 -5.44
CA ARG A 883 -23.55 39.47 -4.03
C ARG A 883 -24.85 38.70 -3.81
N TRP A 884 -25.93 39.11 -4.46
CA TRP A 884 -27.24 38.47 -4.29
C TRP A 884 -27.39 37.25 -5.19
N ILE A 885 -26.73 37.27 -6.36
CA ILE A 885 -26.57 36.09 -7.20
C ILE A 885 -25.88 34.94 -6.43
N ALA A 886 -24.83 35.27 -5.66
CA ALA A 886 -24.13 34.31 -4.81
C ALA A 886 -25.05 33.64 -3.78
N PHE A 887 -25.91 34.44 -3.13
CA PHE A 887 -26.90 33.95 -2.17
C PHE A 887 -28.01 33.13 -2.84
N MET A 888 -28.56 33.62 -3.97
CA MET A 888 -29.64 32.94 -4.70
C MET A 888 -29.19 31.59 -5.26
N CYS A 889 -27.97 31.49 -5.78
CA CYS A 889 -27.38 30.25 -6.30
C CYS A 889 -27.39 29.14 -5.22
N GLY A 890 -26.67 29.37 -4.11
CA GLY A 890 -26.61 28.39 -3.02
C GLY A 890 -27.95 28.19 -2.31
N GLY A 891 -28.75 29.27 -2.16
CA GLY A 891 -30.06 29.21 -1.52
C GLY A 891 -31.05 28.32 -2.27
N CYS A 892 -31.04 28.37 -3.62
CA CYS A 892 -31.87 27.47 -4.44
C CYS A 892 -31.47 26.00 -4.25
N HIS A 893 -30.17 25.70 -4.20
CA HIS A 893 -29.67 24.35 -3.91
C HIS A 893 -30.08 23.88 -2.52
N ALA A 894 -29.84 24.69 -1.49
CA ALA A 894 -30.17 24.35 -0.11
C ALA A 894 -31.68 24.10 0.07
N LEU A 895 -32.53 24.95 -0.53
CA LEU A 895 -33.98 24.77 -0.49
C LEU A 895 -34.42 23.48 -1.21
N THR A 896 -33.83 23.19 -2.38
CA THR A 896 -34.12 21.95 -3.12
C THR A 896 -33.80 20.74 -2.26
N TYR A 897 -32.58 20.65 -1.72
CA TYR A 897 -32.15 19.48 -0.94
C TYR A 897 -32.89 19.35 0.38
N LEU A 898 -33.28 20.47 1.00
CA LEU A 898 -34.17 20.45 2.16
C LEU A 898 -35.50 19.77 1.80
N ILE A 899 -36.16 20.19 0.72
CA ILE A 899 -37.43 19.58 0.28
C ILE A 899 -37.25 18.09 -0.02
N LEU A 900 -36.20 17.71 -0.75
CA LEU A 900 -35.96 16.31 -1.13
C LEU A 900 -35.63 15.39 0.05
N SER A 901 -34.96 15.92 1.08
CA SER A 901 -34.67 15.18 2.31
C SER A 901 -35.93 14.80 3.10
N GLN A 902 -37.06 15.48 2.87
CA GLN A 902 -38.35 15.22 3.53
C GLN A 902 -39.22 14.21 2.78
N HIS A 903 -38.63 13.38 1.91
CA HIS A 903 -39.33 12.31 1.16
C HIS A 903 -40.70 12.72 0.57
N PRO A 904 -40.77 13.82 -0.20
CA PRO A 904 -42.05 14.36 -0.67
C PRO A 904 -42.64 13.50 -1.80
N PRO A 905 -43.95 13.58 -2.08
CA PRO A 905 -44.55 12.89 -3.23
C PRO A 905 -43.82 13.20 -4.54
N TYR A 906 -43.74 12.22 -5.45
CA TYR A 906 -42.95 12.33 -6.69
C TYR A 906 -43.18 13.62 -7.51
N PRO A 907 -44.42 14.14 -7.71
CA PRO A 907 -44.62 15.41 -8.41
C PRO A 907 -43.95 16.61 -7.72
N VAL A 908 -43.93 16.63 -6.39
CA VAL A 908 -43.27 17.68 -5.61
C VAL A 908 -41.75 17.58 -5.76
N LEU A 909 -41.21 16.35 -5.79
CA LEU A 909 -39.80 16.09 -6.10
C LEU A 909 -39.42 16.65 -7.47
N VAL A 910 -40.23 16.41 -8.51
CA VAL A 910 -40.00 16.94 -9.86
C VAL A 910 -40.03 18.46 -9.85
N LEU A 911 -41.00 19.09 -9.18
CA LEU A 911 -41.08 20.55 -9.08
C LEU A 911 -39.92 21.17 -8.30
N ALA A 912 -39.43 20.52 -7.24
CA ALA A 912 -38.30 20.99 -6.46
C ALA A 912 -37.03 21.13 -7.32
N TYR A 913 -36.82 20.22 -8.28
CA TYR A 913 -35.67 20.27 -9.19
C TYR A 913 -35.66 21.46 -10.16
N VAL A 914 -36.78 22.14 -10.35
CA VAL A 914 -36.81 23.44 -11.07
C VAL A 914 -35.94 24.47 -10.34
N LEU A 915 -35.96 24.44 -9.00
CA LEU A 915 -35.15 25.35 -8.17
C LEU A 915 -33.65 25.04 -8.30
N ALA A 916 -33.27 23.77 -8.30
CA ALA A 916 -31.88 23.38 -8.59
C ALA A 916 -31.42 23.84 -9.98
N GLY A 917 -32.25 23.66 -11.01
CA GLY A 917 -31.97 24.16 -12.36
C GLY A 917 -31.80 25.69 -12.42
N LEU A 918 -32.60 26.44 -11.64
CA LEU A 918 -32.46 27.90 -11.54
C LEU A 918 -31.14 28.29 -10.86
N GLY A 919 -30.78 27.63 -9.75
CA GLY A 919 -29.50 27.82 -9.04
C GLY A 919 -28.30 27.56 -9.94
N ASN A 920 -28.27 26.38 -10.58
CA ASN A 920 -27.26 26.00 -11.56
C ASN A 920 -27.17 27.03 -12.71
N GLY A 921 -28.31 27.44 -13.28
CA GLY A 921 -28.35 28.38 -14.39
C GLY A 921 -27.74 29.73 -14.04
N ILE A 922 -28.11 30.31 -12.90
CA ILE A 922 -27.62 31.64 -12.49
C ILE A 922 -26.12 31.54 -12.14
N GLY A 923 -25.73 30.50 -11.39
CA GLY A 923 -24.36 30.23 -11.02
C GLY A 923 -23.44 30.02 -12.22
N LEU A 924 -23.85 29.20 -13.20
CA LEU A 924 -23.04 28.91 -14.40
C LEU A 924 -22.70 30.20 -15.15
N ALA A 925 -23.67 31.08 -15.38
CA ALA A 925 -23.42 32.31 -16.12
C ALA A 925 -22.53 33.29 -15.33
N ALA A 926 -22.77 33.43 -14.03
CA ALA A 926 -22.00 34.32 -13.16
C ALA A 926 -20.54 33.87 -12.98
N TRP A 927 -20.33 32.58 -12.65
CA TRP A 927 -19.02 32.03 -12.31
C TRP A 927 -18.14 31.80 -13.53
N ASN A 928 -18.69 31.30 -14.63
CA ASN A 928 -17.92 31.16 -15.88
C ASN A 928 -17.50 32.52 -16.43
N SER A 929 -18.38 33.54 -16.38
CA SER A 929 -18.00 34.89 -16.79
C SER A 929 -16.97 35.52 -15.85
N TYR A 930 -17.05 35.26 -14.54
CA TYR A 930 -16.08 35.78 -13.58
C TYR A 930 -14.68 35.17 -13.80
N ILE A 931 -14.57 33.84 -13.84
CA ILE A 931 -13.28 33.15 -14.04
C ILE A 931 -12.74 33.37 -15.46
N GLY A 932 -13.61 33.40 -16.47
CA GLY A 932 -13.23 33.65 -17.87
C GLY A 932 -12.57 35.01 -18.12
N ASN A 933 -12.82 35.98 -17.23
CA ASN A 933 -12.23 37.32 -17.31
C ASN A 933 -10.93 37.49 -16.51
N LEU A 934 -10.48 36.47 -15.76
CA LEU A 934 -9.20 36.47 -15.04
C LEU A 934 -8.01 36.11 -15.95
N ALA A 935 -6.80 36.47 -15.54
CA ALA A 935 -5.58 36.02 -16.19
C ALA A 935 -5.44 34.48 -16.12
N ARG A 936 -4.99 33.85 -17.22
CA ARG A 936 -4.95 32.37 -17.39
C ARG A 936 -6.33 31.70 -17.29
N SER A 937 -7.34 32.28 -17.93
CA SER A 937 -8.72 31.79 -17.92
C SER A 937 -8.88 30.31 -18.31
N ASN A 938 -8.10 29.80 -19.27
CA ASN A 938 -8.20 28.41 -19.72
C ASN A 938 -7.88 27.40 -18.61
N GLU A 939 -6.77 27.62 -17.90
CA GLU A 939 -6.33 26.75 -16.80
C GLU A 939 -7.34 26.80 -15.65
N LEU A 940 -7.76 28.02 -15.26
CA LEU A 940 -8.70 28.24 -14.16
C LEU A 940 -10.10 27.66 -14.47
N LEU A 941 -10.61 27.82 -15.70
CA LEU A 941 -11.85 27.19 -16.14
C LEU A 941 -11.73 25.66 -16.15
N GLY A 942 -10.58 25.12 -16.56
CA GLY A 942 -10.28 23.69 -16.47
C GLY A 942 -10.36 23.16 -15.05
N PHE A 943 -9.73 23.82 -14.08
CA PHE A 943 -9.81 23.45 -12.66
C PHE A 943 -11.22 23.63 -12.07
N MET A 944 -11.93 24.70 -12.44
CA MET A 944 -13.30 24.94 -12.01
C MET A 944 -14.23 23.80 -12.45
N HIS A 945 -14.18 23.44 -13.73
CA HIS A 945 -15.00 22.36 -14.28
C HIS A 945 -14.49 20.97 -13.84
N ALA A 946 -13.21 20.80 -13.55
CA ALA A 946 -12.72 19.58 -12.91
C ALA A 946 -13.36 19.38 -11.52
N SER A 947 -13.61 20.47 -10.79
CA SER A 947 -14.31 20.42 -9.50
C SER A 947 -15.75 19.91 -9.65
N TYR A 948 -16.45 20.32 -10.72
CA TYR A 948 -17.77 19.76 -11.09
C TYR A 948 -17.69 18.25 -11.37
N GLY A 949 -16.73 17.80 -12.19
CA GLY A 949 -16.55 16.38 -12.48
C GLY A 949 -16.23 15.57 -11.22
N LEU A 950 -15.45 16.15 -10.30
CA LEU A 950 -15.11 15.51 -9.03
C LEU A 950 -16.35 15.34 -8.15
N GLY A 951 -17.23 16.35 -8.09
CA GLY A 951 -18.55 16.24 -7.46
C GLY A 951 -19.36 15.10 -8.05
N GLY A 952 -19.38 15.01 -9.38
CA GLY A 952 -20.05 13.93 -10.12
C GLY A 952 -19.45 12.53 -9.92
N THR A 953 -18.18 12.45 -9.52
CA THR A 953 -17.52 11.18 -9.18
C THR A 953 -17.85 10.76 -7.75
N VAL A 954 -17.83 11.71 -6.81
CA VAL A 954 -18.04 11.47 -5.38
C VAL A 954 -19.50 11.15 -5.05
N SER A 955 -20.45 11.80 -5.72
CA SER A 955 -21.87 11.69 -5.42
C SER A 955 -22.46 10.28 -5.61
N PRO A 956 -22.32 9.62 -6.79
CA PRO A 956 -22.79 8.24 -6.99
C PRO A 956 -22.17 7.24 -6.02
N LEU A 957 -20.89 7.42 -5.66
CA LEU A 957 -20.20 6.57 -4.68
C LEU A 957 -20.84 6.67 -3.30
N ILE A 958 -21.13 7.88 -2.84
CA ILE A 958 -21.79 8.12 -1.54
C ILE A 958 -23.22 7.56 -1.58
N ALA A 959 -24.01 7.91 -2.59
CA ALA A 959 -25.41 7.48 -2.72
C ALA A 959 -25.53 5.95 -2.77
N THR A 960 -24.76 5.29 -3.65
CA THR A 960 -24.80 3.82 -3.80
C THR A 960 -24.35 3.12 -2.53
N SER A 961 -23.31 3.61 -1.87
CA SER A 961 -22.79 3.03 -0.62
C SER A 961 -23.79 3.16 0.53
N MET A 962 -24.41 4.33 0.70
CA MET A 962 -25.43 4.56 1.74
C MET A 962 -26.63 3.62 1.56
N ILE A 963 -27.10 3.46 0.33
CA ILE A 963 -28.28 2.64 0.04
C ILE A 963 -27.95 1.14 0.13
N THR A 964 -26.88 0.68 -0.53
CA THR A 964 -26.60 -0.77 -0.66
C THR A 964 -25.84 -1.38 0.51
N GLN A 965 -24.91 -0.64 1.15
CA GLN A 965 -24.07 -1.17 2.23
C GLN A 965 -24.60 -0.81 3.62
N ALA A 966 -25.11 0.42 3.77
CA ALA A 966 -25.62 0.91 5.06
C ALA A 966 -27.14 0.75 5.22
N ASN A 967 -27.84 0.27 4.18
CA ASN A 967 -29.29 0.03 4.16
C ASN A 967 -30.12 1.28 4.53
N LEU A 968 -29.67 2.46 4.08
CA LEU A 968 -30.33 3.75 4.26
C LEU A 968 -31.27 4.08 3.09
N GLY A 969 -32.23 4.97 3.31
CA GLY A 969 -33.15 5.42 2.27
C GLY A 969 -32.47 6.34 1.24
N TRP A 970 -33.04 6.44 0.03
CA TRP A 970 -32.52 7.35 -1.00
C TRP A 970 -32.56 8.83 -0.57
N TYR A 971 -33.53 9.20 0.29
CA TYR A 971 -33.70 10.55 0.80
C TYR A 971 -32.58 10.97 1.78
N ASP A 972 -31.93 10.01 2.46
CA ASP A 972 -30.86 10.30 3.43
C ASP A 972 -29.63 10.92 2.77
N PHE A 973 -29.40 10.60 1.49
CA PHE A 973 -28.34 11.19 0.68
C PHE A 973 -28.49 12.71 0.53
N TYR A 974 -29.73 13.24 0.49
CA TYR A 974 -29.96 14.68 0.34
C TYR A 974 -29.62 15.48 1.59
N TYR A 975 -29.51 14.87 2.78
CA TYR A 975 -28.95 15.56 3.95
C TYR A 975 -27.46 15.89 3.76
N VAL A 976 -26.72 15.03 3.06
CA VAL A 976 -25.31 15.29 2.72
C VAL A 976 -25.23 16.46 1.73
N LEU A 977 -26.05 16.44 0.68
CA LEU A 977 -26.13 17.54 -0.30
C LEU A 977 -26.57 18.86 0.36
N LEU A 978 -27.52 18.82 1.30
CA LEU A 978 -27.97 19.98 2.07
C LEU A 978 -26.81 20.61 2.86
N GLY A 979 -26.03 19.80 3.57
CA GLY A 979 -24.84 20.29 4.29
C GLY A 979 -23.83 20.96 3.37
N MET A 980 -23.62 20.40 2.16
CA MET A 980 -22.73 20.99 1.17
C MET A 980 -23.28 22.31 0.58
N ALA A 981 -24.58 22.40 0.34
CA ALA A 981 -25.25 23.60 -0.17
C ALA A 981 -25.31 24.74 0.86
N VAL A 982 -25.46 24.42 2.16
CA VAL A 982 -25.36 25.42 3.23
C VAL A 982 -23.96 26.03 3.27
N LEU A 983 -22.93 25.18 3.16
CA LEU A 983 -21.54 25.65 3.07
C LEU A 983 -21.29 26.47 1.79
N GLU A 984 -21.85 26.05 0.66
CA GLU A 984 -21.82 26.80 -0.60
C GLU A 984 -22.43 28.20 -0.41
N THR A 985 -23.64 28.28 0.15
CA THR A 985 -24.34 29.54 0.39
C THR A 985 -23.50 30.47 1.27
N ALA A 986 -22.96 29.96 2.37
CA ALA A 986 -22.14 30.74 3.29
C ALA A 986 -20.85 31.25 2.62
N THR A 987 -20.11 30.38 1.93
CA THR A 987 -18.81 30.72 1.32
C THR A 987 -18.96 31.64 0.11
N LEU A 988 -19.91 31.41 -0.78
CA LEU A 988 -20.21 32.27 -1.92
C LEU A 988 -20.69 33.65 -1.47
N THR A 989 -21.66 33.70 -0.56
CA THR A 989 -22.23 34.97 -0.08
C THR A 989 -21.15 35.82 0.59
N TYR A 990 -20.34 35.23 1.46
CA TYR A 990 -19.23 35.93 2.12
C TYR A 990 -18.18 36.45 1.11
N SER A 991 -17.81 35.63 0.13
CA SER A 991 -16.76 35.97 -0.83
C SER A 991 -17.16 37.06 -1.85
N PHE A 992 -18.42 37.06 -2.29
CA PHE A 992 -18.96 38.01 -3.27
C PHE A 992 -19.73 39.19 -2.66
N TRP A 993 -19.91 39.25 -1.34
CA TRP A 993 -20.55 40.37 -0.64
C TRP A 993 -20.10 41.77 -1.11
N PRO A 994 -18.78 42.03 -1.34
CA PRO A 994 -18.31 43.35 -1.75
C PRO A 994 -18.58 43.73 -3.21
N LYS A 995 -19.10 42.82 -4.05
CA LYS A 995 -19.36 43.02 -5.49
C LYS A 995 -20.82 43.44 -5.72
N THR A 996 -21.07 44.73 -5.49
CA THR A 996 -22.39 45.38 -5.63
C THR A 996 -22.79 45.61 -7.09
N ALA A 997 -24.08 45.86 -7.34
CA ALA A 997 -24.58 46.23 -8.67
C ALA A 997 -23.90 47.49 -9.23
N GLN A 998 -23.59 48.47 -8.36
CA GLN A 998 -22.87 49.68 -8.75
C GLN A 998 -21.48 49.34 -9.32
N LYS A 999 -20.69 48.52 -8.62
CA LYS A 999 -19.36 48.10 -9.11
C LYS A 999 -19.45 47.32 -10.42
N TYR A 1000 -20.49 46.51 -10.59
CA TYR A 1000 -20.72 45.81 -11.85
C TYR A 1000 -21.04 46.79 -12.99
N ARG A 1001 -21.91 47.77 -12.77
CA ARG A 1001 -22.21 48.82 -13.76
C ARG A 1001 -20.97 49.65 -14.10
N GLU A 1002 -20.14 50.01 -13.13
CA GLU A 1002 -18.87 50.72 -13.37
C GLU A 1002 -17.94 49.92 -14.30
N THR A 1003 -17.81 48.60 -14.09
CA THR A 1003 -17.01 47.74 -14.98
C THR A 1003 -17.58 47.66 -16.40
N VAL A 1004 -18.89 47.80 -16.58
CA VAL A 1004 -19.55 47.74 -17.90
C VAL A 1004 -19.55 49.11 -18.60
N HIS A 1005 -19.73 50.21 -17.86
CA HIS A 1005 -19.81 51.57 -18.39
C HIS A 1005 -18.45 52.18 -18.76
N THR A 1006 -17.35 51.73 -18.15
CA THR A 1006 -15.99 52.17 -18.52
C THR A 1006 -15.64 51.83 -19.98
N GLU A 1007 -16.38 50.90 -20.61
CA GLU A 1007 -16.25 50.51 -22.03
C GLU A 1007 -17.21 51.26 -22.98
N GLY A 1008 -17.89 52.32 -22.55
CA GLY A 1008 -18.57 53.28 -23.44
C GLY A 1008 -19.84 52.79 -24.16
N THR A 1009 -20.64 51.87 -23.60
CA THR A 1009 -21.81 51.28 -24.29
C THR A 1009 -23.16 51.46 -23.56
N ARG A 1010 -24.20 51.77 -24.33
CA ARG A 1010 -25.61 51.89 -23.90
C ARG A 1010 -26.27 50.49 -23.87
N ASN A 1011 -26.81 50.11 -22.71
CA ASN A 1011 -27.95 49.21 -22.38
C ASN A 1011 -28.49 48.12 -23.35
N GLU A 1012 -27.74 47.57 -24.31
CA GLU A 1012 -28.23 46.54 -25.25
C GLU A 1012 -27.57 45.15 -25.12
N GLY A 1013 -27.07 44.76 -23.93
CA GLY A 1013 -26.24 43.55 -23.75
C GLY A 1013 -26.80 42.23 -24.32
N THR A 1014 -28.06 41.87 -24.06
CA THR A 1014 -28.61 40.58 -24.53
C THR A 1014 -29.05 40.62 -25.99
N ARG A 1015 -29.67 41.72 -26.44
CA ARG A 1015 -30.10 41.89 -27.84
C ARG A 1015 -28.92 41.96 -28.79
N ALA A 1016 -27.86 42.68 -28.39
CA ALA A 1016 -26.62 42.77 -29.15
C ALA A 1016 -25.91 41.42 -29.27
N ALA A 1017 -25.83 40.64 -28.17
CA ALA A 1017 -25.19 39.32 -28.19
C ALA A 1017 -25.91 38.32 -29.12
N LEU A 1018 -27.24 38.34 -29.17
CA LEU A 1018 -28.05 37.30 -29.82
C LEU A 1018 -28.45 37.60 -31.26
N PHE A 1019 -28.57 38.88 -31.64
CA PHE A 1019 -29.16 39.27 -32.93
C PHE A 1019 -28.26 40.14 -33.81
N VAL A 1020 -27.16 40.69 -33.28
CA VAL A 1020 -26.24 41.53 -34.07
C VAL A 1020 -25.09 40.69 -34.63
N LYS A 1021 -24.90 40.72 -35.96
CA LYS A 1021 -23.76 40.07 -36.63
C LYS A 1021 -22.49 40.90 -36.40
N PRO A 1022 -21.31 40.28 -36.15
CA PRO A 1022 -21.01 38.85 -36.26
C PRO A 1022 -21.23 38.03 -34.97
N HIS A 1023 -21.48 38.67 -33.83
CA HIS A 1023 -21.57 38.01 -32.50
C HIS A 1023 -22.65 36.92 -32.44
N ALA A 1024 -23.84 37.20 -33.00
CA ALA A 1024 -24.95 36.26 -33.05
C ALA A 1024 -24.54 34.89 -33.62
N ARG A 1025 -23.77 34.85 -34.72
CA ARG A 1025 -23.34 33.60 -35.35
C ARG A 1025 -22.52 32.73 -34.40
N VAL A 1026 -21.60 33.33 -33.64
CA VAL A 1026 -20.74 32.61 -32.68
C VAL A 1026 -21.57 32.09 -31.50
N VAL A 1027 -22.46 32.92 -30.95
CA VAL A 1027 -23.30 32.56 -29.80
C VAL A 1027 -24.22 31.38 -30.15
N TRP A 1028 -24.89 31.43 -31.30
CA TRP A 1028 -25.77 30.35 -31.75
C TRP A 1028 -25.03 29.03 -32.03
N LEU A 1029 -23.86 29.08 -32.69
CA LEU A 1029 -23.05 27.88 -32.90
C LEU A 1029 -22.60 27.24 -31.58
N CYS A 1030 -22.13 28.07 -30.62
CA CYS A 1030 -21.76 27.59 -29.29
C CYS A 1030 -22.96 27.05 -28.50
N ALA A 1031 -24.13 27.69 -28.61
CA ALA A 1031 -25.35 27.23 -27.95
C ALA A 1031 -25.82 25.87 -28.47
N PHE A 1032 -25.88 25.67 -29.79
CA PHE A 1032 -26.22 24.36 -30.37
C PHE A 1032 -25.15 23.30 -30.10
N PHE A 1033 -23.88 23.68 -30.03
CA PHE A 1033 -22.83 22.76 -29.59
C PHE A 1033 -23.04 22.32 -28.14
N LEU A 1034 -23.31 23.25 -27.21
CA LEU A 1034 -23.59 22.89 -25.81
C LEU A 1034 -24.87 22.08 -25.65
N LEU A 1035 -25.91 22.33 -26.46
CA LEU A 1035 -27.13 21.52 -26.50
C LEU A 1035 -26.81 20.04 -26.75
N GLY A 1036 -26.03 19.73 -27.79
CA GLY A 1036 -25.66 18.34 -28.09
C GLY A 1036 -24.63 17.76 -27.13
N TYR A 1037 -23.63 18.54 -26.73
CA TYR A 1037 -22.56 18.08 -25.85
C TYR A 1037 -23.07 17.76 -24.44
N VAL A 1038 -23.75 18.71 -23.78
CA VAL A 1038 -24.22 18.50 -22.41
C VAL A 1038 -25.27 17.39 -22.39
N GLY A 1039 -26.13 17.31 -23.40
CA GLY A 1039 -27.06 16.18 -23.50
C GLY A 1039 -26.36 14.84 -23.72
N THR A 1040 -25.25 14.79 -24.47
CA THR A 1040 -24.42 13.57 -24.58
C THR A 1040 -23.77 13.19 -23.24
N GLU A 1041 -23.19 14.17 -22.55
CA GLU A 1041 -22.55 13.99 -21.24
C GLU A 1041 -23.53 13.41 -20.21
N VAL A 1042 -24.71 14.03 -20.08
CA VAL A 1042 -25.73 13.62 -19.10
C VAL A 1042 -26.43 12.33 -19.53
N ALA A 1043 -26.65 12.09 -20.83
CA ALA A 1043 -27.27 10.85 -21.29
C ALA A 1043 -26.36 9.64 -21.03
N LEU A 1044 -25.06 9.75 -21.29
CA LEU A 1044 -24.10 8.71 -20.94
C LEU A 1044 -24.01 8.53 -19.42
N GLY A 1045 -23.83 9.62 -18.66
CA GLY A 1045 -23.72 9.56 -17.20
C GLY A 1045 -24.98 9.01 -16.50
N GLY A 1046 -26.16 9.28 -17.05
CA GLY A 1046 -27.44 8.82 -16.51
C GLY A 1046 -27.79 7.38 -16.85
N TRP A 1047 -27.49 6.92 -18.07
CA TRP A 1047 -27.94 5.60 -18.57
C TRP A 1047 -26.86 4.51 -18.59
N VAL A 1048 -25.58 4.85 -18.37
CA VAL A 1048 -24.49 3.85 -18.42
C VAL A 1048 -24.69 2.72 -17.42
N VAL A 1049 -25.14 3.00 -16.19
CA VAL A 1049 -25.36 1.96 -15.16
C VAL A 1049 -26.45 0.99 -15.62
N GLN A 1050 -27.58 1.51 -16.09
CA GLN A 1050 -28.67 0.69 -16.63
C GLN A 1050 -28.23 -0.12 -17.85
N PHE A 1051 -27.42 0.46 -18.73
CA PHE A 1051 -26.85 -0.27 -19.87
C PHE A 1051 -25.95 -1.43 -19.42
N MET A 1052 -25.07 -1.20 -18.44
CA MET A 1052 -24.19 -2.27 -17.93
C MET A 1052 -24.98 -3.38 -17.24
N LEU A 1053 -26.01 -3.05 -16.46
CA LEU A 1053 -26.89 -4.02 -15.81
C LEU A 1053 -27.68 -4.85 -16.82
N ARG A 1054 -28.36 -4.20 -17.77
CA ARG A 1054 -29.35 -4.85 -18.64
C ARG A 1054 -28.78 -5.42 -19.94
N VAL A 1055 -27.66 -4.88 -20.44
CA VAL A 1055 -27.08 -5.26 -21.74
C VAL A 1055 -25.74 -5.99 -21.58
N ARG A 1056 -24.96 -5.65 -20.55
CA ARG A 1056 -23.67 -6.32 -20.26
C ARG A 1056 -23.76 -7.34 -19.13
N ASN A 1057 -24.94 -7.55 -18.53
CA ASN A 1057 -25.18 -8.47 -17.41
C ASN A 1057 -24.18 -8.29 -16.25
N ALA A 1058 -23.80 -7.05 -15.96
CA ALA A 1058 -22.88 -6.75 -14.88
C ALA A 1058 -23.57 -6.78 -13.51
N ASP A 1059 -22.84 -7.14 -12.46
CA ASP A 1059 -23.33 -7.04 -11.09
C ASP A 1059 -23.64 -5.58 -10.71
N PRO A 1060 -24.60 -5.31 -9.81
CA PRO A 1060 -25.03 -3.95 -9.45
C PRO A 1060 -23.89 -3.01 -9.01
N PHE A 1061 -22.96 -3.54 -8.21
CA PHE A 1061 -21.79 -2.76 -7.75
C PHE A 1061 -20.85 -2.43 -8.93
N ASP A 1062 -20.52 -3.43 -9.75
CA ASP A 1062 -19.62 -3.27 -10.90
C ASP A 1062 -20.19 -2.33 -11.95
N ALA A 1063 -21.49 -2.40 -12.20
CA ALA A 1063 -22.21 -1.46 -13.06
C ALA A 1063 -22.14 -0.03 -12.51
N GLY A 1064 -22.34 0.17 -11.20
CA GLY A 1064 -22.19 1.48 -10.54
C GLY A 1064 -20.78 2.05 -10.70
N MET A 1065 -19.75 1.21 -10.60
CA MET A 1065 -18.36 1.62 -10.78
C MET A 1065 -18.04 2.15 -12.19
N THR A 1066 -18.80 1.75 -13.22
CA THR A 1066 -18.61 2.29 -14.57
C THR A 1066 -19.02 3.77 -14.69
N ALA A 1067 -20.06 4.21 -13.96
CA ALA A 1067 -20.43 5.62 -13.90
C ALA A 1067 -19.37 6.45 -13.16
N VAL A 1068 -18.79 5.89 -12.09
CA VAL A 1068 -17.66 6.50 -11.37
C VAL A 1068 -16.47 6.66 -12.31
N GLY A 1069 -16.14 5.64 -13.10
CA GLY A 1069 -15.09 5.68 -14.11
C GLY A 1069 -15.32 6.76 -15.18
N PHE A 1070 -16.55 6.92 -15.66
CA PHE A 1070 -16.93 7.98 -16.61
C PHE A 1070 -16.71 9.40 -16.05
N TRP A 1071 -17.26 9.69 -14.86
CA TRP A 1071 -17.12 11.00 -14.21
C TRP A 1071 -15.67 11.29 -13.77
N LEU A 1072 -14.95 10.26 -13.32
CA LEU A 1072 -13.53 10.36 -13.02
C LEU A 1072 -12.72 10.66 -14.30
N GLY A 1073 -13.07 10.02 -15.41
CA GLY A 1073 -12.56 10.32 -16.74
C GLY A 1073 -12.72 11.80 -17.07
N ILE A 1074 -13.94 12.34 -16.98
CA ILE A 1074 -14.25 13.77 -17.18
C ILE A 1074 -13.35 14.65 -16.30
N THR A 1075 -13.21 14.30 -15.03
CA THR A 1075 -12.39 15.04 -14.06
C THR A 1075 -10.93 15.10 -14.47
N ILE A 1076 -10.32 13.94 -14.74
CA ILE A 1076 -8.91 13.85 -15.14
C ILE A 1076 -8.70 14.51 -16.51
N GLY A 1077 -9.64 14.36 -17.44
CA GLY A 1077 -9.62 15.02 -18.74
C GLY A 1077 -9.56 16.54 -18.61
N ARG A 1078 -10.40 17.12 -17.75
CA ARG A 1078 -10.44 18.57 -17.47
C ARG A 1078 -9.13 19.08 -16.84
N LEU A 1079 -8.48 18.29 -15.99
CA LEU A 1079 -7.18 18.65 -15.38
C LEU A 1079 -6.01 18.53 -16.35
N VAL A 1080 -5.90 17.39 -17.03
CA VAL A 1080 -4.74 17.04 -17.87
C VAL A 1080 -4.84 17.74 -19.23
N LEU A 1081 -5.95 17.53 -19.96
CA LEU A 1081 -6.11 18.12 -21.28
C LEU A 1081 -6.28 19.65 -21.19
N GLY A 1082 -6.83 20.16 -20.08
CA GLY A 1082 -6.90 21.61 -19.80
C GLY A 1082 -5.55 22.32 -19.85
N MET A 1083 -4.47 21.66 -19.44
CA MET A 1083 -3.09 22.20 -19.53
C MET A 1083 -2.46 22.05 -20.93
N VAL A 1084 -2.97 21.10 -21.74
CA VAL A 1084 -2.45 20.80 -23.08
C VAL A 1084 -3.10 21.71 -24.14
N ILE A 1085 -4.38 22.01 -24.00
CA ILE A 1085 -5.18 22.79 -24.96
C ILE A 1085 -4.57 24.16 -25.28
N PRO A 1086 -4.06 24.97 -24.33
CA PRO A 1086 -3.43 26.26 -24.65
C PRO A 1086 -2.22 26.13 -25.59
N LYS A 1087 -1.49 25.00 -25.54
CA LYS A 1087 -0.30 24.76 -26.38
C LYS A 1087 -0.68 24.42 -27.83
N ILE A 1088 -1.72 23.62 -28.01
CA ILE A 1088 -2.19 23.13 -29.32
C ILE A 1088 -3.13 24.15 -29.98
N GLY A 1089 -4.00 24.80 -29.20
CA GLY A 1089 -5.04 25.71 -29.66
C GLY A 1089 -6.44 25.08 -29.55
N VAL A 1090 -7.41 25.85 -29.03
CA VAL A 1090 -8.77 25.40 -28.68
C VAL A 1090 -9.50 24.73 -29.85
N LYS A 1091 -9.44 25.32 -31.05
CA LYS A 1091 -10.14 24.79 -32.24
C LYS A 1091 -9.59 23.42 -32.66
N LEU A 1092 -8.27 23.29 -32.76
CA LEU A 1092 -7.60 22.07 -33.21
C LEU A 1092 -7.76 20.93 -32.19
N SER A 1093 -7.69 21.23 -30.89
CA SER A 1093 -7.87 20.22 -29.84
C SER A 1093 -9.22 19.50 -29.96
N LEU A 1094 -10.33 20.22 -30.14
CA LEU A 1094 -11.65 19.60 -30.27
C LEU A 1094 -11.86 18.88 -31.60
N MET A 1095 -11.19 19.32 -32.68
CA MET A 1095 -11.15 18.57 -33.94
C MET A 1095 -10.46 17.21 -33.80
N ILE A 1096 -9.61 17.03 -32.79
CA ILE A 1096 -8.94 15.75 -32.50
C ILE A 1096 -9.76 14.93 -31.48
N PHE A 1097 -10.25 15.56 -30.41
CA PHE A 1097 -10.92 14.84 -29.32
C PHE A 1097 -12.28 14.26 -29.72
N ILE A 1098 -13.07 14.94 -30.56
CA ILE A 1098 -14.39 14.45 -30.98
C ILE A 1098 -14.28 13.14 -31.79
N PRO A 1099 -13.43 13.02 -32.84
CA PRO A 1099 -13.22 11.75 -33.55
C PRO A 1099 -12.71 10.62 -32.66
N ILE A 1100 -11.82 10.89 -31.71
CA ILE A 1100 -11.35 9.87 -30.74
C ILE A 1100 -12.53 9.38 -29.89
N THR A 1101 -13.37 10.29 -29.42
CA THR A 1101 -14.58 9.98 -28.65
C THR A 1101 -15.55 9.12 -29.48
N MET A 1102 -15.70 9.39 -30.78
CA MET A 1102 -16.49 8.56 -31.69
C MET A 1102 -15.91 7.14 -31.85
N GLY A 1103 -14.58 7.02 -31.95
CA GLY A 1103 -13.90 5.72 -31.98
C GLY A 1103 -14.13 4.91 -30.70
N LEU A 1104 -14.03 5.56 -29.53
CA LEU A 1104 -14.32 4.93 -28.24
C LEU A 1104 -15.79 4.54 -28.11
N GLN A 1105 -16.71 5.37 -28.62
CA GLN A 1105 -18.14 5.08 -28.67
C GLN A 1105 -18.44 3.86 -29.56
N LEU A 1106 -17.74 3.71 -30.69
CA LEU A 1106 -17.85 2.52 -31.54
C LEU A 1106 -17.32 1.26 -30.83
N ILE A 1107 -16.20 1.36 -30.12
CA ILE A 1107 -15.67 0.25 -29.30
C ILE A 1107 -16.69 -0.15 -28.23
N PHE A 1108 -17.24 0.83 -27.51
CA PHE A 1108 -18.24 0.60 -26.47
C PHE A 1108 -19.51 -0.07 -27.03
N TRP A 1109 -19.93 0.33 -28.23
CA TRP A 1109 -21.09 -0.25 -28.89
C TRP A 1109 -20.82 -1.69 -29.40
N LEU A 1110 -19.76 -1.89 -30.18
CA LEU A 1110 -19.54 -3.10 -30.99
C LEU A 1110 -18.88 -4.24 -30.21
N VAL A 1111 -18.21 -3.98 -29.08
CA VAL A 1111 -17.55 -5.02 -28.28
C VAL A 1111 -18.43 -5.41 -27.09
N PRO A 1112 -19.06 -6.60 -27.09
CA PRO A 1112 -19.99 -7.02 -26.04
C PRO A 1112 -19.27 -7.60 -24.81
N GLN A 1113 -18.27 -6.89 -24.29
CA GLN A 1113 -17.47 -7.31 -23.13
C GLN A 1113 -17.48 -6.20 -22.06
N PHE A 1114 -17.78 -6.56 -20.81
CA PHE A 1114 -17.98 -5.62 -19.71
C PHE A 1114 -16.74 -4.77 -19.39
N HIS A 1115 -15.56 -5.38 -19.18
CA HIS A 1115 -14.32 -4.67 -18.87
C HIS A 1115 -13.89 -3.72 -19.98
N VAL A 1116 -14.00 -4.13 -21.25
CA VAL A 1116 -13.71 -3.27 -22.40
C VAL A 1116 -14.67 -2.09 -22.43
N SER A 1117 -15.96 -2.34 -22.18
CA SER A 1117 -17.00 -1.29 -22.12
C SER A 1117 -16.72 -0.30 -20.98
N ALA A 1118 -16.32 -0.79 -19.80
CA ALA A 1118 -15.99 0.03 -18.63
C ALA A 1118 -14.77 0.94 -18.87
N VAL A 1119 -13.73 0.42 -19.54
CA VAL A 1119 -12.54 1.21 -19.90
C VAL A 1119 -12.87 2.21 -21.00
N ALA A 1120 -13.60 1.80 -22.04
CA ALA A 1120 -13.96 2.66 -23.16
C ALA A 1120 -14.80 3.86 -22.69
N VAL A 1121 -15.81 3.64 -21.85
CA VAL A 1121 -16.65 4.73 -21.32
C VAL A 1121 -15.86 5.67 -20.39
N SER A 1122 -14.92 5.14 -19.60
CA SER A 1122 -14.04 5.97 -18.76
C SER A 1122 -13.14 6.88 -19.60
N LEU A 1123 -12.55 6.35 -20.67
CA LEU A 1123 -11.75 7.13 -21.62
C LEU A 1123 -12.62 8.11 -22.43
N GLN A 1124 -13.86 7.73 -22.73
CA GLN A 1124 -14.81 8.63 -23.38
C GLN A 1124 -15.08 9.85 -22.50
N GLY A 1125 -15.28 9.65 -21.20
CA GLY A 1125 -15.36 10.73 -20.22
C GLY A 1125 -14.12 11.64 -20.26
N PHE A 1126 -12.91 11.07 -20.35
CA PHE A 1126 -11.66 11.83 -20.44
C PHE A 1126 -11.60 12.79 -21.63
N PHE A 1127 -12.02 12.37 -22.83
CA PHE A 1127 -12.02 13.24 -24.02
C PHE A 1127 -13.24 14.16 -24.11
N LEU A 1128 -14.38 13.79 -23.51
CA LEU A 1128 -15.54 14.66 -23.35
C LEU A 1128 -15.30 15.78 -22.33
N GLY A 1129 -14.47 15.53 -21.31
CA GLY A 1129 -14.21 16.45 -20.21
C GLY A 1129 -13.93 17.91 -20.62
N PRO A 1130 -12.94 18.19 -21.50
CA PRO A 1130 -12.58 19.57 -21.84
C PRO A 1130 -13.55 20.29 -22.79
N MET A 1131 -14.57 19.63 -23.36
CA MET A 1131 -15.37 20.26 -24.41
C MET A 1131 -16.18 21.46 -23.91
N PHE A 1132 -16.81 21.38 -22.73
CA PHE A 1132 -17.52 22.52 -22.12
C PHE A 1132 -16.61 23.73 -21.89
N PRO A 1133 -15.50 23.63 -21.13
CA PRO A 1133 -14.64 24.79 -20.88
C PRO A 1133 -14.05 25.34 -22.18
N CYS A 1134 -13.76 24.51 -23.19
CA CYS A 1134 -13.32 25.00 -24.50
C CYS A 1134 -14.35 25.91 -25.19
N VAL A 1135 -15.65 25.59 -25.11
CA VAL A 1135 -16.71 26.44 -25.67
C VAL A 1135 -16.80 27.77 -24.91
N ILE A 1136 -16.69 27.74 -23.59
CA ILE A 1136 -16.66 28.96 -22.77
C ILE A 1136 -15.45 29.83 -23.15
N VAL A 1137 -14.27 29.23 -23.29
CA VAL A 1137 -13.07 29.92 -23.74
C VAL A 1137 -13.30 30.54 -25.13
N ALA A 1138 -13.86 29.79 -26.08
CA ALA A 1138 -14.18 30.31 -27.41
C ALA A 1138 -15.13 31.51 -27.34
N LEU A 1139 -16.18 31.46 -26.51
CA LEU A 1139 -17.09 32.58 -26.29
C LEU A 1139 -16.36 33.81 -25.71
N THR A 1140 -15.53 33.63 -24.68
CA THR A 1140 -14.79 34.73 -24.05
C THR A 1140 -13.64 35.31 -24.89
N MET A 1141 -13.17 34.56 -25.90
CA MET A 1141 -12.14 35.03 -26.84
C MET A 1141 -12.74 35.73 -28.07
N LEU A 1142 -13.95 35.33 -28.49
CA LEU A 1142 -14.60 35.84 -29.71
C LEU A 1142 -15.62 36.95 -29.44
N LEU A 1143 -16.00 37.18 -28.19
CA LEU A 1143 -16.97 38.20 -27.79
C LEU A 1143 -16.33 39.24 -26.85
N PRO A 1144 -16.85 40.48 -26.83
CA PRO A 1144 -16.44 41.50 -25.86
C PRO A 1144 -17.01 41.23 -24.45
N ARG A 1145 -16.31 41.71 -23.42
CA ARG A 1145 -16.57 41.39 -21.99
C ARG A 1145 -17.99 41.70 -21.53
N HIS A 1146 -18.58 42.81 -21.96
CA HIS A 1146 -19.94 43.19 -21.60
C HIS A 1146 -21.02 42.22 -22.13
N LEU A 1147 -20.71 41.40 -23.14
CA LEU A 1147 -21.62 40.38 -23.68
C LEU A 1147 -21.43 38.99 -23.03
N HIS A 1148 -20.35 38.76 -22.27
CA HIS A 1148 -20.00 37.43 -21.74
C HIS A 1148 -21.12 36.84 -20.89
N VAL A 1149 -21.69 37.61 -19.95
CA VAL A 1149 -22.74 37.11 -19.04
C VAL A 1149 -23.99 36.69 -19.81
N SER A 1150 -24.43 37.49 -20.78
CA SER A 1150 -25.61 37.19 -21.61
C SER A 1150 -25.36 36.02 -22.57
N ALA A 1151 -24.21 36.01 -23.25
CA ALA A 1151 -23.87 34.95 -24.21
C ALA A 1151 -23.63 33.59 -23.53
N ILE A 1152 -22.88 33.57 -22.42
CA ILE A 1152 -22.63 32.35 -21.66
C ILE A 1152 -23.92 31.87 -21.01
N GLY A 1153 -24.74 32.76 -20.43
CA GLY A 1153 -26.04 32.40 -19.86
C GLY A 1153 -26.98 31.78 -20.89
N PHE A 1154 -27.07 32.36 -22.08
CA PHE A 1154 -27.88 31.81 -23.18
C PHE A 1154 -27.35 30.44 -23.66
N ALA A 1155 -26.04 30.33 -23.89
CA ALA A 1155 -25.43 29.07 -24.32
C ALA A 1155 -25.55 27.98 -23.24
N ALA A 1156 -25.42 28.33 -21.96
CA ALA A 1156 -25.63 27.42 -20.84
C ALA A 1156 -27.08 26.97 -20.71
N ALA A 1157 -28.06 27.83 -21.03
CA ALA A 1157 -29.47 27.44 -21.06
C ALA A 1157 -29.76 26.39 -22.13
N PHE A 1158 -29.16 26.53 -23.33
CA PHE A 1158 -29.18 25.48 -24.34
C PHE A 1158 -28.47 24.21 -23.86
N GLY A 1159 -27.33 24.33 -23.16
CA GLY A 1159 -26.67 23.20 -22.51
C GLY A 1159 -27.60 22.47 -21.53
N GLY A 1160 -28.24 23.20 -20.61
CA GLY A 1160 -29.23 22.65 -19.67
C GLY A 1160 -30.45 22.05 -20.36
N SER A 1161 -30.87 22.62 -21.51
CA SER A 1161 -31.90 22.03 -22.37
C SER A 1161 -31.47 20.69 -22.95
N GLY A 1162 -30.21 20.58 -23.34
CA GLY A 1162 -29.60 19.33 -23.81
C GLY A 1162 -29.59 18.26 -22.72
N ALA A 1163 -29.18 18.64 -21.51
CA ALA A 1163 -29.18 17.80 -20.32
C ALA A 1163 -30.57 17.23 -19.97
N ALA A 1164 -31.62 17.95 -20.33
CA ALA A 1164 -32.99 17.55 -20.07
C ALA A 1164 -33.59 16.70 -21.20
N VAL A 1165 -33.57 17.24 -22.42
CA VAL A 1165 -34.29 16.68 -23.57
C VAL A 1165 -33.66 15.38 -24.05
N LEU A 1166 -32.33 15.32 -24.15
CA LEU A 1166 -31.66 14.16 -24.76
C LEU A 1166 -31.72 12.91 -23.88
N PRO A 1167 -31.43 12.95 -22.57
CA PRO A 1167 -31.61 11.78 -21.70
C PRO A 1167 -33.06 11.32 -21.59
N PHE A 1168 -34.03 12.26 -21.58
CA PHE A 1168 -35.46 11.94 -21.60
C PHE A 1168 -35.86 11.24 -22.90
N ALA A 1169 -35.42 11.76 -24.06
CA ALA A 1169 -35.70 11.15 -25.36
C ALA A 1169 -35.11 9.73 -25.46
N VAL A 1170 -33.87 9.54 -24.96
CA VAL A 1170 -33.26 8.21 -24.85
C VAL A 1170 -34.11 7.29 -23.97
N GLY A 1171 -34.56 7.74 -22.81
CA GLY A 1171 -35.43 6.96 -21.92
C GLY A 1171 -36.77 6.57 -22.55
N ALA A 1172 -37.44 7.51 -23.23
CA ALA A 1172 -38.70 7.26 -23.91
C ALA A 1172 -38.55 6.22 -25.04
N ILE A 1173 -37.45 6.27 -25.80
CA ILE A 1173 -37.17 5.28 -26.85
C ILE A 1173 -36.72 3.94 -26.25
N ALA A 1174 -35.95 3.98 -25.16
CA ALA A 1174 -35.49 2.79 -24.44
C ALA A 1174 -36.66 1.98 -23.85
N GLN A 1175 -37.77 2.62 -23.49
CA GLN A 1175 -39.00 1.94 -23.05
C GLN A 1175 -39.54 0.96 -24.11
N ALA A 1176 -39.45 1.32 -25.40
CA ALA A 1176 -39.99 0.51 -26.49
C ALA A 1176 -38.96 -0.45 -27.12
N LYS A 1177 -37.67 -0.07 -27.15
CA LYS A 1177 -36.61 -0.78 -27.89
C LYS A 1177 -35.42 -1.24 -27.03
N GLY A 1178 -35.44 -0.99 -25.73
CA GLY A 1178 -34.36 -1.27 -24.79
C GLY A 1178 -33.26 -0.21 -24.78
N VAL A 1179 -32.43 -0.22 -23.73
CA VAL A 1179 -31.37 0.77 -23.46
C VAL A 1179 -30.25 0.76 -24.52
N GLN A 1180 -30.18 -0.28 -25.37
CA GLN A 1180 -29.20 -0.39 -26.45
C GLN A 1180 -29.25 0.78 -27.45
N VAL A 1181 -30.40 1.45 -27.57
CA VAL A 1181 -30.59 2.59 -28.47
C VAL A 1181 -29.75 3.82 -28.08
N LEU A 1182 -29.25 3.90 -26.84
CA LEU A 1182 -28.31 4.92 -26.40
C LEU A 1182 -27.11 5.03 -27.35
N GLN A 1183 -26.55 3.89 -27.77
CA GLN A 1183 -25.29 3.85 -28.50
C GLN A 1183 -25.31 4.59 -29.86
N PRO A 1184 -26.24 4.28 -30.79
CA PRO A 1184 -26.33 4.98 -32.07
C PRO A 1184 -26.76 6.44 -31.94
N ILE A 1185 -27.59 6.80 -30.94
CA ILE A 1185 -28.01 8.19 -30.71
C ILE A 1185 -26.80 9.06 -30.33
N ILE A 1186 -25.99 8.60 -29.38
CA ILE A 1186 -24.80 9.32 -28.95
C ILE A 1186 -23.80 9.49 -30.09
N LEU A 1187 -23.58 8.44 -30.89
CA LEU A 1187 -22.70 8.52 -32.05
C LEU A 1187 -23.18 9.57 -33.08
N ALA A 1188 -24.48 9.61 -33.36
CA ALA A 1188 -25.06 10.60 -34.27
C ALA A 1188 -24.90 12.04 -33.75
N ILE A 1189 -25.11 12.27 -32.45
CA ILE A 1189 -24.93 13.59 -31.82
C ILE A 1189 -23.46 14.02 -31.88
N LEU A 1190 -22.51 13.11 -31.60
CA LEU A 1190 -21.07 13.42 -31.72
C LEU A 1190 -20.67 13.84 -33.14
N ALA A 1191 -21.23 13.20 -34.17
CA ALA A 1191 -21.01 13.60 -35.56
C ALA A 1191 -21.56 15.00 -35.86
N VAL A 1192 -22.76 15.33 -35.35
CA VAL A 1192 -23.34 16.67 -35.47
C VAL A 1192 -22.48 17.72 -34.74
N LEU A 1193 -21.99 17.41 -33.53
CA LEU A 1193 -21.10 18.29 -32.79
C LEU A 1193 -19.80 18.59 -33.54
N PHE A 1194 -19.23 17.58 -34.21
CA PHE A 1194 -18.05 17.76 -35.06
C PHE A 1194 -18.33 18.76 -36.19
N ILE A 1195 -19.46 18.61 -36.89
CA ILE A 1195 -19.86 19.51 -37.99
C ILE A 1195 -20.08 20.94 -37.49
N ILE A 1196 -20.79 21.12 -36.38
CA ILE A 1196 -21.04 22.45 -35.78
C ILE A 1196 -19.70 23.11 -35.41
N TRP A 1197 -18.78 22.36 -34.82
CA TRP A 1197 -17.47 22.87 -34.40
C TRP A 1197 -16.60 23.34 -35.58
N LEU A 1198 -16.68 22.67 -36.73
CA LEU A 1198 -16.00 23.10 -37.96
C LEU A 1198 -16.46 24.50 -38.41
N GLY A 1199 -17.73 24.82 -38.19
CA GLY A 1199 -18.38 26.09 -38.57
C GLY A 1199 -17.94 27.33 -37.77
N LEU A 1200 -17.19 27.16 -36.67
CA LEU A 1200 -16.64 28.27 -35.88
C LEU A 1200 -15.49 28.99 -36.62
N PRO A 1201 -15.34 30.32 -36.48
CA PRO A 1201 -14.23 31.05 -37.08
C PRO A 1201 -12.86 30.60 -36.52
N LYS A 1202 -11.75 30.97 -37.18
CA LYS A 1202 -10.41 30.73 -36.64
C LYS A 1202 -10.24 31.50 -35.32
N ILE A 1203 -9.82 30.80 -34.27
CA ILE A 1203 -9.51 31.38 -32.96
C ILE A 1203 -8.00 31.55 -32.91
N GLU A 1204 -7.50 32.78 -33.00
CA GLU A 1204 -6.06 33.06 -32.90
C GLU A 1204 -5.56 32.80 -31.48
N LYS A 1205 -4.30 32.34 -31.35
CA LYS A 1205 -3.67 32.17 -30.04
C LYS A 1205 -3.58 33.55 -29.38
N ARG A 1206 -4.10 33.66 -28.14
CA ARG A 1206 -3.95 34.85 -27.31
C ARG A 1206 -2.45 35.10 -27.13
N LYS A 1207 -1.96 36.25 -27.61
CA LYS A 1207 -0.64 36.76 -27.22
C LYS A 1207 -0.85 37.36 -25.82
N ASP A 1208 -0.44 36.61 -24.80
CA ASP A 1208 -0.48 37.06 -23.40
C ASP A 1208 0.58 38.13 -23.13
#